data_AF-A0A955B5Y0-F1
#
_entry.id   AF-A0A955B5Y0-F1
#
_cell.length_a   1.000
_cell.length_b   1.000
_cell.length_c   1.000
_cell.angle_alpha   90.00
_cell.angle_beta   90.00
_cell.angle_gamma   90.00
#
_symmetry.space_group_name_H-M   'P 1'
#
loop_
_entity.id
_entity.type
_entity.pdbx_description
1 polymer ?
#
loop_
_entity_poly.entity_id
_entity_poly.type
_entity_poly.pdbx_seq_one_letter_code
_entity_poly.pdbx_strand_id
1 'polypeptide(L)'
;MNNKSLFVYFCLACSVFAQTPVDTQLQNKLESSLRAHKGDVAVAIRHLSSGVHYEFNADTPLPTASLIKFPIMITAYRQVDSGKLQLTKQVRLSESDKVPGSGILTEHFSSEISLPLTDYVRLMIRYSDNTATNIVIDQIGLPSTTETMESLGANETRLHSKLYRGDTSIAPNRSMLFGIGSTTANEMVDLLVRFENNELASPESTAAMRDHLLKCEDATKLAANLPKEVKIAHKTGAIANCRTDAGLIYTSQGPVAVCFLTNKNEDQTWDDSNAANRLAAIVGEAIVERFGAPAADNRLREGAFGRLVETLQRTLNKRLTPSPQLAIDGDFGPATRRAVEQFQRAMQLPQSGTVDQETWHALGRLVEEDDPVPDPTVVNNEVLSVESQPDLANAPIVTAKSWAIADATTGKIEFGHEINRPLEAASTTKIMTAYLVVRFAEQNPEVLNERVVFSSRADNTVGSTSGLRAGESVTVRELLFGLMLPSGNDASVALAEHFGTRLSHEASDGDADVDLDEQTRSYNAFIHAMNDAAKELELHQAHYVNPHGLSNPAHVISAADLIRLTQAASKLELFRELSSTRQFGCVAKSQAGYERNVIWKNTNELLNIEGYSGVKTGTTSAAGACLVAKGSYNGDELLVVVLGSSSSPSRYADIRNLFRWAWSNRTK
;
A
#
# COMPACT_ATOMS: atom_id res chain seq x y z
N MET A 1 26.50 35.87 71.80
CA MET A 1 25.22 35.55 72.47
C MET A 1 24.07 35.97 71.55
N ASN A 2 23.24 34.98 71.21
CA ASN A 2 21.85 35.02 70.71
C ASN A 2 21.57 35.70 69.36
N ASN A 3 21.46 34.91 68.27
CA ASN A 3 20.26 34.17 67.81
C ASN A 3 19.02 35.04 67.62
N LYS A 4 18.72 35.35 66.35
CA LYS A 4 17.34 35.50 65.86
C LYS A 4 17.19 34.60 64.64
N SER A 5 16.56 33.45 64.88
CA SER A 5 16.20 32.45 63.89
C SER A 5 15.14 32.97 62.94
N LEU A 6 15.41 32.84 61.65
CA LEU A 6 14.48 33.01 60.55
C LEU A 6 13.63 31.72 60.44
N PHE A 7 12.36 31.77 60.84
CA PHE A 7 11.42 30.69 60.58
C PHE A 7 10.92 30.83 59.14
N VAL A 8 11.57 30.12 58.21
CA VAL A 8 11.02 29.86 56.88
C VAL A 8 10.17 28.61 57.00
N TYR A 9 8.85 28.76 56.81
CA TYR A 9 7.95 27.61 56.64
C TYR A 9 8.32 26.90 55.34
N PHE A 10 9.00 25.76 55.44
CA PHE A 10 9.14 24.80 54.36
C PHE A 10 7.81 24.04 54.28
N CYS A 11 6.92 24.44 53.37
CA CYS A 11 5.80 23.59 52.98
C CYS A 11 6.36 22.38 52.23
N LEU A 12 6.57 21.27 52.94
CA LEU A 12 6.61 19.95 52.32
C LEU A 12 5.23 19.67 51.74
N ALA A 13 5.03 20.04 50.48
CA ALA A 13 4.04 19.38 49.64
C ALA A 13 4.62 18.01 49.27
N CYS A 14 4.53 17.04 50.19
CA CYS A 14 4.56 15.64 49.82
C CYS A 14 3.29 15.37 49.00
N SER A 15 3.38 15.54 47.68
CA SER A 15 2.43 14.97 46.75
C SER A 15 2.58 13.45 46.84
N VAL A 16 1.70 12.84 47.65
CA VAL A 16 1.40 11.42 47.61
C VAL A 16 0.77 11.16 46.24
N PHE A 17 1.59 10.87 45.23
CA PHE A 17 1.08 10.18 44.04
C PHE A 17 0.69 8.79 44.52
N ALA A 18 -0.60 8.58 44.74
CA ALA A 18 -1.14 7.24 44.81
C ALA A 18 -0.74 6.55 43.50
N GLN A 19 0.10 5.52 43.58
CA GLN A 19 0.41 4.67 42.43
C GLN A 19 -0.92 4.17 41.88
N THR A 20 -1.28 4.58 40.66
CA THR A 20 -2.47 4.07 39.99
C THR A 20 -2.38 2.54 40.00
N PRO A 21 -3.37 1.82 40.53
CA PRO A 21 -3.30 0.37 40.59
C PRO A 21 -3.23 -0.23 39.17
N VAL A 22 -2.45 -1.30 39.02
CA VAL A 22 -2.30 -2.06 37.77
C VAL A 22 -3.67 -2.50 37.24
N ASP A 23 -3.88 -2.42 35.93
CA ASP A 23 -5.15 -2.82 35.32
C ASP A 23 -5.37 -4.33 35.40
N THR A 24 -6.31 -4.75 36.24
CA THR A 24 -6.60 -6.17 36.49
C THR A 24 -7.22 -6.88 35.28
N GLN A 25 -7.87 -6.17 34.35
CA GLN A 25 -8.43 -6.78 33.15
C GLN A 25 -7.33 -7.13 32.15
N LEU A 26 -6.42 -6.20 31.86
CA LEU A 26 -5.23 -6.46 31.05
C LEU A 26 -4.38 -7.55 31.67
N GLN A 27 -4.18 -7.50 32.99
CA GLN A 27 -3.44 -8.53 33.72
C GLN A 27 -4.05 -9.92 33.51
N ASN A 28 -5.35 -10.08 33.75
CA ASN A 28 -6.03 -11.37 33.60
C ASN A 28 -5.98 -11.91 32.16
N LYS A 29 -6.02 -11.02 31.15
CA LYS A 29 -5.98 -11.42 29.74
C LYS A 29 -4.57 -11.82 29.29
N LEU A 30 -3.55 -11.10 29.72
CA LEU A 30 -2.19 -11.19 29.17
C LEU A 30 -1.26 -12.11 29.96
N GLU A 31 -1.39 -12.16 31.28
CA GLU A 31 -0.33 -12.70 32.14
C GLU A 31 -0.01 -14.18 31.87
N SER A 32 -1.03 -15.01 31.62
CA SER A 32 -0.83 -16.43 31.28
C SER A 32 -0.03 -16.60 29.98
N SER A 33 -0.43 -15.88 28.92
CA SER A 33 0.23 -15.96 27.61
C SER A 33 1.66 -15.42 27.64
N LEU A 34 1.89 -14.31 28.35
CA LEU A 34 3.22 -13.72 28.51
C LEU A 34 4.16 -14.67 29.27
N ARG A 35 3.68 -15.31 30.35
CA ARG A 35 4.48 -16.30 31.11
C ARG A 35 4.71 -17.61 30.36
N ALA A 36 3.81 -17.99 29.45
CA ALA A 36 3.93 -19.20 28.65
C ALA A 36 4.92 -19.08 27.49
N HIS A 37 5.25 -17.84 27.09
CA HIS A 37 6.17 -17.57 25.97
C HIS A 37 7.54 -18.22 26.18
N LYS A 38 8.09 -18.82 25.12
CA LYS A 38 9.41 -19.46 25.12
C LYS A 38 10.48 -18.46 24.67
N GLY A 39 10.87 -17.60 25.60
CA GLY A 39 11.85 -16.53 25.40
C GLY A 39 11.69 -15.43 26.45
N ASP A 40 12.53 -14.41 26.37
CA ASP A 40 12.37 -13.20 27.17
C ASP A 40 11.22 -12.36 26.57
N VAL A 41 10.34 -11.82 27.41
CA VAL A 41 9.27 -10.90 27.00
C VAL A 41 9.16 -9.74 27.98
N ALA A 42 9.02 -8.52 27.43
CA ALA A 42 8.73 -7.32 28.18
C ALA A 42 7.59 -6.53 27.49
N VAL A 43 6.63 -6.06 28.29
CA VAL A 43 5.47 -5.30 27.81
C VAL A 43 5.21 -4.12 28.74
N ALA A 44 4.95 -2.96 28.18
CA ALA A 44 4.41 -1.81 28.87
C ALA A 44 3.21 -1.26 28.10
N ILE A 45 2.14 -0.93 28.81
CA ILE A 45 0.90 -0.37 28.25
C ILE A 45 0.50 0.80 29.15
N ARG A 46 0.22 1.96 28.56
CA ARG A 46 -0.30 3.12 29.27
C ARG A 46 -1.40 3.79 28.46
N HIS A 47 -2.59 3.90 29.04
CA HIS A 47 -3.68 4.69 28.48
C HIS A 47 -3.51 6.15 28.88
N LEU A 48 -3.35 7.03 27.90
CA LEU A 48 -2.89 8.40 28.14
C LEU A 48 -3.96 9.25 28.84
N SER A 49 -5.25 9.01 28.57
CA SER A 49 -6.34 9.80 29.15
C SER A 49 -6.59 9.48 30.62
N SER A 50 -6.53 8.20 31.01
CA SER A 50 -6.90 7.77 32.37
C SER A 50 -5.72 7.44 33.27
N GLY A 51 -4.50 7.32 32.72
CA GLY A 51 -3.31 6.87 33.45
C GLY A 51 -3.32 5.39 33.84
N VAL A 52 -4.33 4.63 33.38
CA VAL A 52 -4.39 3.18 33.54
C VAL A 52 -3.18 2.56 32.83
N HIS A 53 -2.50 1.63 33.49
CA HIS A 53 -1.30 1.00 32.94
C HIS A 53 -1.21 -0.49 33.30
N TYR A 54 -0.40 -1.20 32.52
CA TYR A 54 -0.01 -2.58 32.74
C TYR A 54 1.44 -2.77 32.31
N GLU A 55 2.21 -3.50 33.12
CA GLU A 55 3.64 -3.73 32.91
C GLU A 55 3.98 -5.20 33.18
N PHE A 56 4.84 -5.77 32.34
CA PHE A 56 5.40 -7.11 32.49
C PHE A 56 6.88 -7.04 32.12
N ASN A 57 7.78 -7.23 33.10
CA ASN A 57 9.23 -7.08 32.93
C ASN A 57 9.67 -5.76 32.24
N ALA A 58 8.87 -4.70 32.40
CA ALA A 58 8.90 -3.53 31.52
C ALA A 58 10.22 -2.73 31.56
N ASP A 59 10.97 -2.80 32.66
CA ASP A 59 12.29 -2.16 32.84
C ASP A 59 13.47 -3.04 32.40
N THR A 60 13.21 -4.25 31.87
CA THR A 60 14.28 -5.14 31.39
C THR A 60 14.81 -4.65 30.04
N PRO A 61 16.10 -4.33 29.90
CA PRO A 61 16.65 -3.94 28.60
C PRO A 61 16.66 -5.12 27.63
N LEU A 62 16.07 -4.93 26.46
CA LEU A 62 16.01 -5.94 25.39
C LEU A 62 16.50 -5.34 24.05
N PRO A 63 16.91 -6.19 23.08
CA PRO A 63 17.24 -5.73 21.74
C PRO A 63 16.05 -5.03 21.09
N THR A 64 16.32 -3.95 20.37
CA THR A 64 15.28 -3.22 19.63
C THR A 64 14.97 -3.84 18.27
N ALA A 65 15.90 -4.60 17.69
CA ALA A 65 15.91 -4.82 16.24
C ALA A 65 15.64 -3.47 15.51
N SER A 66 14.76 -3.45 14.51
CA SER A 66 14.40 -2.23 13.77
C SER A 66 13.54 -1.21 14.54
N LEU A 67 13.08 -1.49 15.76
CA LEU A 67 12.35 -0.51 16.58
C LEU A 67 13.20 0.73 16.89
N ILE A 68 14.54 0.60 16.90
CA ILE A 68 15.48 1.73 17.11
C ILE A 68 15.31 2.87 16.08
N LYS A 69 14.66 2.59 14.95
CA LYS A 69 14.38 3.58 13.89
C LYS A 69 13.42 4.68 14.37
N PHE A 70 12.60 4.43 15.39
CA PHE A 70 11.78 5.48 16.02
C PHE A 70 12.64 6.51 16.79
N PRO A 71 13.53 6.12 17.72
CA PRO A 71 14.55 7.01 18.29
C PRO A 71 15.43 7.75 17.28
N ILE A 72 15.84 7.08 16.19
CA ILE A 72 16.60 7.72 15.09
C ILE A 72 15.77 8.84 14.44
N MET A 73 14.49 8.58 14.15
CA MET A 73 13.58 9.58 13.57
C MET A 73 13.37 10.77 14.53
N ILE A 74 13.14 10.52 15.82
CA ILE A 74 13.04 11.59 16.84
C ILE A 74 14.27 12.49 16.79
N THR A 75 15.45 11.89 16.74
CA THR A 75 16.72 12.62 16.67
C THR A 75 16.83 13.46 15.40
N ALA A 76 16.49 12.88 14.24
CA ALA A 76 16.50 13.60 12.97
C ALA A 76 15.60 14.84 13.01
N TYR A 77 14.35 14.69 13.48
CA TYR A 77 13.40 15.81 13.54
C TYR A 77 13.79 16.86 14.58
N ARG A 78 14.39 16.49 15.73
CA ARG A 78 14.96 17.47 16.67
C ARG A 78 16.13 18.26 16.06
N GLN A 79 16.93 17.63 15.21
CA GLN A 79 17.97 18.34 14.46
C GLN A 79 17.38 19.27 13.38
N VAL A 80 16.23 18.92 12.81
CA VAL A 80 15.48 19.82 11.90
C VAL A 80 14.98 21.05 12.67
N ASP A 81 14.33 20.85 13.81
CA ASP A 81 13.81 21.96 14.63
C ASP A 81 14.91 22.92 15.10
N SER A 82 16.11 22.39 15.39
CA SER A 82 17.27 23.19 15.77
C SER A 82 18.04 23.78 14.57
N GLY A 83 17.58 23.55 13.34
CA GLY A 83 18.22 24.02 12.11
C GLY A 83 19.52 23.32 11.73
N LYS A 84 19.90 22.24 12.43
CA LYS A 84 21.09 21.43 12.15
C LYS A 84 20.91 20.52 10.93
N LEU A 85 19.67 20.16 10.61
CA LEU A 85 19.32 19.24 9.53
C LEU A 85 18.24 19.83 8.64
N GLN A 86 18.28 19.54 7.34
CA GLN A 86 17.26 19.96 6.39
C GLN A 86 16.69 18.73 5.68
N LEU A 87 15.39 18.48 5.81
CA LEU A 87 14.74 17.30 5.22
C LEU A 87 14.69 17.34 3.69
N THR A 88 14.74 18.52 3.10
CA THR A 88 14.81 18.73 1.64
C THR A 88 16.20 18.56 1.06
N LYS A 89 17.24 18.41 1.91
CA LYS A 89 18.61 18.16 1.47
C LYS A 89 18.65 16.90 0.63
N GLN A 90 19.15 17.03 -0.59
CA GLN A 90 19.41 15.89 -1.47
C GLN A 90 20.61 15.12 -0.94
N VAL A 91 20.41 13.84 -0.65
CA VAL A 91 21.46 12.92 -0.18
C VAL A 91 21.62 11.84 -1.24
N ARG A 92 22.88 11.60 -1.65
CA ARG A 92 23.23 10.62 -2.67
C ARG A 92 23.31 9.24 -2.05
N LEU A 93 22.68 8.24 -2.68
CA LEU A 93 22.85 6.83 -2.39
C LEU A 93 24.05 6.30 -3.18
N SER A 94 25.10 5.84 -2.52
CA SER A 94 26.23 5.14 -3.16
C SER A 94 26.10 3.62 -3.03
N GLU A 95 26.85 2.85 -3.84
CA GLU A 95 26.89 1.38 -3.65
C GLU A 95 27.41 0.99 -2.26
N SER A 96 28.34 1.75 -1.69
CA SER A 96 28.88 1.46 -0.34
C SER A 96 27.85 1.63 0.78
N ASP A 97 26.79 2.41 0.55
CA ASP A 97 25.73 2.63 1.53
C ASP A 97 24.77 1.45 1.62
N LYS A 98 24.63 0.69 0.52
CA LYS A 98 23.68 -0.41 0.42
C LYS A 98 24.04 -1.55 1.35
N VAL A 99 23.05 -1.98 2.13
CA VAL A 99 23.14 -3.11 3.07
C VAL A 99 21.93 -4.05 2.91
N PRO A 100 22.11 -5.35 3.19
CA PRO A 100 21.04 -6.35 2.98
C PRO A 100 19.91 -6.24 4.02
N GLY A 101 18.91 -7.12 3.89
CA GLY A 101 17.75 -7.21 4.78
C GLY A 101 16.57 -6.36 4.31
N SER A 102 15.69 -5.96 5.23
CA SER A 102 14.49 -5.17 4.92
C SER A 102 14.83 -3.83 4.26
N GLY A 103 14.04 -3.47 3.25
CA GLY A 103 14.17 -2.23 2.49
C GLY A 103 13.93 -2.42 1.01
N ILE A 104 13.82 -1.31 0.29
CA ILE A 104 13.68 -1.28 -1.17
C ILE A 104 14.92 -0.70 -1.85
N LEU A 105 15.74 0.11 -1.15
CA LEU A 105 16.87 0.81 -1.77
C LEU A 105 17.97 -0.12 -2.26
N THR A 106 18.27 -1.18 -1.51
CA THR A 106 19.34 -2.11 -1.86
C THR A 106 18.99 -2.94 -3.11
N GLU A 107 17.79 -3.52 -3.12
CA GLU A 107 17.36 -4.49 -4.13
C GLU A 107 16.75 -3.83 -5.37
N HIS A 108 16.30 -2.59 -5.27
CA HIS A 108 15.45 -1.99 -6.31
C HIS A 108 15.89 -0.63 -6.82
N PHE A 109 16.95 -0.03 -6.25
CA PHE A 109 17.47 1.25 -6.72
C PHE A 109 18.93 1.08 -7.16
N SER A 110 19.32 1.72 -8.25
CA SER A 110 20.72 1.87 -8.60
C SER A 110 21.43 2.76 -7.57
N SER A 111 22.73 2.56 -7.40
CA SER A 111 23.57 3.61 -6.83
C SER A 111 23.51 4.89 -7.67
N GLU A 112 24.02 5.96 -7.09
CA GLU A 112 24.20 7.29 -7.68
C GLU A 112 22.93 8.13 -7.85
N ILE A 113 21.80 7.66 -7.33
CA ILE A 113 20.59 8.47 -7.18
C ILE A 113 20.75 9.46 -6.02
N SER A 114 20.08 10.61 -6.11
CA SER A 114 19.93 11.53 -4.98
C SER A 114 18.45 11.64 -4.61
N LEU A 115 18.14 11.43 -3.34
CA LEU A 115 16.79 11.56 -2.79
C LEU A 115 16.82 12.62 -1.68
N PRO A 116 15.72 13.37 -1.47
CA PRO A 116 15.62 14.24 -0.32
C PRO A 116 15.67 13.41 0.98
N LEU A 117 16.31 13.93 2.03
CA LEU A 117 16.44 13.23 3.31
C LEU A 117 15.10 12.77 3.89
N THR A 118 14.02 13.51 3.64
CA THR A 118 12.65 13.11 4.00
C THR A 118 12.24 11.75 3.44
N ASP A 119 12.71 11.38 2.24
CA ASP A 119 12.38 10.10 1.64
C ASP A 119 13.14 8.97 2.31
N TYR A 120 14.40 9.18 2.69
CA TYR A 120 15.13 8.19 3.50
C TYR A 120 14.46 7.97 4.87
N VAL A 121 14.02 9.04 5.55
CA VAL A 121 13.26 8.92 6.81
C VAL A 121 11.96 8.14 6.59
N ARG A 122 11.23 8.45 5.50
CA ARG A 122 9.99 7.73 5.14
C ARG A 122 10.24 6.25 4.88
N LEU A 123 11.25 5.90 4.09
CA LEU A 123 11.59 4.51 3.76
C LEU A 123 12.07 3.74 5.01
N MET A 124 12.85 4.40 5.87
CA MET A 124 13.30 3.87 7.17
C MET A 124 12.13 3.45 8.06
N ILE A 125 11.04 4.23 8.10
CA ILE A 125 9.87 3.92 8.94
C ILE A 125 8.89 2.99 8.24
N ARG A 126 8.50 3.30 7.00
CA ARG A 126 7.45 2.59 6.25
C ARG A 126 7.84 1.17 5.88
N TYR A 127 9.02 0.99 5.29
CA TYR A 127 9.52 -0.30 4.79
C TYR A 127 10.59 -0.91 5.71
N SER A 128 10.91 -0.23 6.82
CA SER A 128 12.03 -0.63 7.67
C SER A 128 13.34 -0.70 6.89
N ASP A 129 13.59 0.21 5.94
CA ASP A 129 14.73 0.12 5.02
C ASP A 129 16.08 0.32 5.73
N ASN A 130 16.96 -0.69 5.69
CA ASN A 130 18.24 -0.68 6.40
C ASN A 130 19.26 0.28 5.78
N THR A 131 19.26 0.42 4.46
CA THR A 131 20.13 1.36 3.74
C THR A 131 19.70 2.79 4.03
N ALA A 132 18.40 3.08 3.98
CA ALA A 132 17.86 4.37 4.35
C ALA A 132 18.20 4.72 5.80
N THR A 133 18.09 3.74 6.71
CA THR A 133 18.44 3.91 8.12
C THR A 133 19.89 4.34 8.29
N ASN A 134 20.82 3.66 7.62
CA ASN A 134 22.25 3.98 7.68
C ASN A 134 22.54 5.38 7.12
N ILE A 135 21.90 5.77 6.03
CA ILE A 135 22.03 7.11 5.45
C ILE A 135 21.52 8.18 6.41
N VAL A 136 20.35 7.96 7.06
CA VAL A 136 19.83 8.88 8.07
C VAL A 136 20.81 8.98 9.25
N ILE A 137 21.35 7.86 9.72
CA ILE A 137 22.38 7.82 10.77
C ILE A 137 23.61 8.66 10.38
N ASP A 138 24.07 8.57 9.13
CA ASP A 138 25.20 9.36 8.65
C ASP A 138 24.90 10.87 8.62
N GLN A 139 23.65 11.25 8.35
CA GLN A 139 23.24 12.66 8.37
C GLN A 139 23.11 13.21 9.79
N ILE A 140 22.62 12.43 10.74
CA ILE A 140 22.40 12.90 12.13
C ILE A 140 23.63 12.72 13.02
N GLY A 141 24.55 11.83 12.65
CA GLY A 141 25.66 11.36 13.48
C GLY A 141 25.27 10.17 14.37
N LEU A 142 26.08 9.11 14.34
CA LEU A 142 25.80 7.86 15.07
C LEU A 142 25.59 8.03 16.60
N PRO A 143 26.41 8.83 17.33
CA PRO A 143 26.20 9.06 18.76
C PRO A 143 24.91 9.84 19.09
N SER A 144 24.45 10.68 18.16
CA SER A 144 23.39 11.67 18.39
C SER A 144 22.07 11.05 18.84
N THR A 145 21.75 9.83 18.37
CA THR A 145 20.53 9.14 18.80
C THR A 145 20.58 8.80 20.29
N THR A 146 21.70 8.22 20.74
CA THR A 146 21.89 7.86 22.16
C THR A 146 21.93 9.10 23.04
N GLU A 147 22.66 10.15 22.63
CA GLU A 147 22.70 11.44 23.35
C GLU A 147 21.31 12.08 23.46
N THR A 148 20.51 12.01 22.39
CA THR A 148 19.14 12.52 22.39
C THR A 148 18.27 11.75 23.38
N MET A 149 18.34 10.41 23.38
CA MET A 149 17.55 9.58 24.30
C MET A 149 17.96 9.82 25.76
N GLU A 150 19.27 9.91 26.06
CA GLU A 150 19.78 10.27 27.40
C GLU A 150 19.26 11.64 27.85
N SER A 151 19.24 12.64 26.94
CA SER A 151 18.70 13.98 27.26
C SER A 151 17.20 13.98 27.55
N LEU A 152 16.46 12.98 27.04
CA LEU A 152 15.03 12.79 27.28
C LEU A 152 14.76 11.91 28.52
N GLY A 153 15.82 11.37 29.15
CA GLY A 153 15.73 10.49 30.32
C GLY A 153 15.62 9.00 29.98
N ALA A 154 15.74 8.60 28.71
CA ALA A 154 15.71 7.22 28.25
C ALA A 154 17.14 6.67 28.12
N ASN A 155 17.71 6.22 29.25
CA ASN A 155 19.11 5.84 29.37
C ASN A 155 19.44 4.46 28.80
N GLU A 156 18.45 3.56 28.68
CA GLU A 156 18.62 2.22 28.11
C GLU A 156 18.28 2.15 26.62
N THR A 157 17.57 3.18 26.10
CA THR A 157 17.26 3.39 24.69
C THR A 157 18.49 3.91 23.96
N ARG A 158 19.28 3.00 23.40
CA ARG A 158 20.59 3.31 22.81
C ARG A 158 20.72 2.74 21.42
N LEU A 159 21.27 3.55 20.50
CA LEU A 159 21.77 3.09 19.22
C LEU A 159 23.26 2.73 19.40
N HIS A 160 23.63 1.50 19.06
CA HIS A 160 24.99 1.01 19.25
C HIS A 160 25.83 1.06 17.98
N SER A 161 25.25 0.73 16.82
CA SER A 161 25.97 0.63 15.55
C SER A 161 25.06 0.88 14.35
N LYS A 162 25.66 1.13 13.18
CA LYS A 162 24.95 1.06 11.89
C LYS A 162 24.51 -0.38 11.59
N LEU A 163 23.46 -0.51 10.79
CA LEU A 163 22.84 -1.79 10.43
C LEU A 163 23.76 -2.53 9.47
N TYR A 164 23.99 -3.83 9.71
CA TYR A 164 24.94 -4.68 8.97
C TYR A 164 26.38 -4.14 8.91
N ARG A 165 26.74 -3.22 9.83
CA ARG A 165 28.04 -2.59 9.94
C ARG A 165 28.48 -2.61 11.40
N GLY A 166 28.58 -3.80 11.99
CA GLY A 166 28.88 -3.98 13.41
C GLY A 166 30.24 -3.43 13.85
N ASP A 167 31.17 -3.29 12.90
CA ASP A 167 32.45 -2.60 13.03
C ASP A 167 32.33 -1.11 13.39
N THR A 168 31.17 -0.50 13.12
CA THR A 168 30.88 0.90 13.49
C THR A 168 30.43 1.07 14.94
N SER A 169 30.38 0.00 15.74
CA SER A 169 29.81 0.06 17.09
C SER A 169 30.52 1.06 18.00
N ILE A 170 29.75 1.99 18.57
CA ILE A 170 30.17 2.92 19.62
C ILE A 170 29.96 2.36 21.02
N ALA A 171 29.38 1.17 21.14
CA ALA A 171 29.17 0.46 22.41
C ALA A 171 29.38 -1.06 22.25
N PRO A 172 30.62 -1.53 21.99
CA PRO A 172 30.87 -2.93 21.60
C PRO A 172 30.32 -3.97 22.58
N ASN A 173 30.45 -3.73 23.89
CA ASN A 173 29.92 -4.62 24.93
C ASN A 173 28.40 -4.74 24.86
N ARG A 174 27.69 -3.64 24.59
CA ARG A 174 26.23 -3.67 24.44
C ARG A 174 25.81 -4.24 23.08
N SER A 175 26.59 -4.01 22.02
CA SER A 175 26.34 -4.64 20.72
C SER A 175 26.41 -6.17 20.78
N MET A 176 27.29 -6.75 21.60
CA MET A 176 27.33 -8.19 21.80
C MET A 176 26.06 -8.74 22.47
N LEU A 177 25.42 -7.95 23.34
CA LEU A 177 24.24 -8.36 24.09
C LEU A 177 22.93 -8.08 23.34
N PHE A 178 22.85 -6.94 22.66
CA PHE A 178 21.61 -6.38 22.14
C PHE A 178 21.64 -6.09 20.63
N GLY A 179 22.77 -6.34 19.96
CA GLY A 179 22.94 -6.00 18.55
C GLY A 179 22.94 -4.49 18.32
N ILE A 180 22.16 -4.05 17.33
CA ILE A 180 22.21 -2.66 16.83
C ILE A 180 21.68 -1.62 17.83
N GLY A 181 20.86 -2.03 18.79
CA GLY A 181 20.29 -1.13 19.78
C GLY A 181 19.56 -1.86 20.89
N SER A 182 19.33 -1.17 21.99
CA SER A 182 18.59 -1.65 23.16
C SER A 182 17.55 -0.64 23.60
N THR A 183 16.55 -1.09 24.33
CA THR A 183 15.55 -0.26 25.02
C THR A 183 14.91 -1.05 26.15
N THR A 184 14.21 -0.37 27.06
CA THR A 184 13.18 -1.00 27.90
C THR A 184 11.79 -0.72 27.33
N ALA A 185 10.78 -1.48 27.74
CA ALA A 185 9.40 -1.21 27.33
C ALA A 185 8.87 0.09 27.95
N ASN A 186 9.24 0.36 29.21
CA ASN A 186 8.86 1.59 29.91
C ASN A 186 9.44 2.85 29.28
N GLU A 187 10.72 2.85 28.90
CA GLU A 187 11.31 4.02 28.21
C GLU A 187 10.65 4.29 26.87
N MET A 188 10.32 3.24 26.10
CA MET A 188 9.65 3.39 24.82
C MET A 188 8.22 3.92 24.99
N VAL A 189 7.48 3.44 25.99
CA VAL A 189 6.14 3.99 26.33
C VAL A 189 6.24 5.44 26.81
N ASP A 190 7.24 5.79 27.62
CA ASP A 190 7.45 7.18 28.06
C ASP A 190 7.77 8.10 26.87
N LEU A 191 8.58 7.65 25.90
CA LEU A 191 8.81 8.38 24.66
C LEU A 191 7.51 8.54 23.86
N LEU A 192 6.67 7.50 23.75
CA LEU A 192 5.39 7.57 23.04
C LEU A 192 4.38 8.51 23.73
N VAL A 193 4.39 8.58 25.06
CA VAL A 193 3.57 9.55 25.83
C VAL A 193 4.02 10.98 25.51
N ARG A 194 5.33 11.25 25.57
CA ARG A 194 5.89 12.57 25.20
C ARG A 194 5.65 12.89 23.73
N PHE A 195 5.67 11.88 22.86
CA PHE A 195 5.37 12.03 21.44
C PHE A 195 3.93 12.47 21.19
N GLU A 196 2.96 11.89 21.90
CA GLU A 196 1.57 12.31 21.79
C GLU A 196 1.34 13.73 22.32
N ASN A 197 2.10 14.13 23.35
CA ASN A 197 2.02 15.47 23.94
C ASN A 197 2.81 16.55 23.17
N ASN A 198 3.44 16.23 22.03
CA ASN A 198 4.34 17.13 21.28
C ASN A 198 5.55 17.63 22.10
N GLU A 199 6.08 16.78 22.98
CA GLU A 199 7.22 17.11 23.85
C GLU A 199 8.56 16.58 23.29
N LEU A 200 8.53 15.76 22.24
CA LEU A 200 9.74 15.21 21.62
C LEU A 200 10.36 16.15 20.56
N ALA A 201 9.56 16.96 19.89
CA ALA A 201 9.93 17.84 18.79
C ALA A 201 8.88 18.97 18.68
N SER A 202 9.08 19.92 17.76
CA SER A 202 8.04 20.91 17.42
C SER A 202 6.72 20.23 17.03
N PRO A 203 5.56 20.91 17.17
CA PRO A 203 4.28 20.35 16.73
C PRO A 203 4.28 19.93 15.26
N GLU A 204 4.93 20.71 14.37
CA GLU A 204 5.05 20.42 12.95
C GLU A 204 5.87 19.14 12.71
N SER A 205 7.03 19.03 13.36
CA SER A 205 7.88 17.84 13.29
C SER A 205 7.20 16.61 13.89
N THR A 206 6.47 16.78 14.99
CA THR A 206 5.70 15.71 15.63
C THR A 206 4.58 15.21 14.71
N ALA A 207 3.87 16.11 14.03
CA ALA A 207 2.86 15.75 13.05
C ALA A 207 3.46 14.97 11.87
N ALA A 208 4.62 15.38 11.36
CA ALA A 208 5.32 14.67 10.28
C ALA A 208 5.81 13.27 10.71
N MET A 209 6.37 13.14 11.92
CA MET A 209 6.72 11.85 12.50
C MET A 209 5.51 10.93 12.66
N ARG A 210 4.35 11.47 13.05
CA ARG A 210 3.10 10.71 13.19
C ARG A 210 2.62 10.18 11.85
N ASP A 211 2.68 11.00 10.80
CA ASP A 211 2.35 10.60 9.44
C ASP A 211 3.22 9.42 8.95
N HIS A 212 4.52 9.43 9.26
CA HIS A 212 5.39 8.30 8.95
C HIS A 212 4.97 7.01 9.68
N LEU A 213 4.69 7.09 10.98
CA LEU A 213 4.31 5.93 11.81
C LEU A 213 2.95 5.34 11.41
N LEU A 214 1.97 6.19 11.08
CA LEU A 214 0.65 5.77 10.58
C LEU A 214 0.72 5.07 9.22
N LYS A 215 1.80 5.31 8.47
CA LYS A 215 2.04 4.71 7.14
C LYS A 215 2.99 3.51 7.20
N CYS A 216 3.31 2.99 8.39
CA CYS A 216 4.06 1.74 8.51
C CYS A 216 3.27 0.60 7.85
N GLU A 217 3.85 -0.11 6.88
CA GLU A 217 3.14 -1.14 6.13
C GLU A 217 3.09 -2.50 6.83
N ASP A 218 3.85 -2.68 7.92
CA ASP A 218 3.84 -3.94 8.67
C ASP A 218 2.53 -4.05 9.47
N ALA A 219 1.60 -4.84 8.93
CA ALA A 219 0.31 -5.16 9.54
C ALA A 219 0.38 -6.38 10.47
N THR A 220 1.56 -6.90 10.82
CA THR A 220 1.72 -8.02 11.77
C THR A 220 1.81 -7.50 13.23
N LYS A 221 2.07 -8.40 14.19
CA LYS A 221 2.32 -8.07 15.61
C LYS A 221 1.14 -7.31 16.23
N LEU A 222 1.34 -6.11 16.81
CA LEU A 222 0.27 -5.36 17.47
C LEU A 222 -0.90 -5.04 16.53
N ALA A 223 -0.65 -4.96 15.22
CA ALA A 223 -1.64 -4.60 14.21
C ALA A 223 -2.44 -5.78 13.64
N ALA A 224 -2.00 -7.02 13.81
CA ALA A 224 -2.48 -8.19 13.03
C ALA A 224 -3.99 -8.42 13.06
N ASN A 225 -4.61 -8.16 14.22
CA ASN A 225 -6.03 -8.46 14.46
C ASN A 225 -6.81 -7.24 14.97
N LEU A 226 -6.27 -6.03 14.78
CA LEU A 226 -7.00 -4.82 15.15
C LEU A 226 -8.19 -4.62 14.20
N PRO A 227 -9.37 -4.21 14.71
CA PRO A 227 -10.48 -3.79 13.85
C PRO A 227 -10.04 -2.70 12.87
N LYS A 228 -10.65 -2.66 11.68
CA LYS A 228 -10.26 -1.71 10.60
C LYS A 228 -10.35 -0.24 11.02
N GLU A 229 -11.20 0.05 12.01
CA GLU A 229 -11.43 1.38 12.56
C GLU A 229 -10.33 1.82 13.56
N VAL A 230 -9.59 0.85 14.12
CA VAL A 230 -8.51 1.11 15.07
C VAL A 230 -7.24 1.44 14.28
N LYS A 231 -6.82 2.70 14.36
CA LYS A 231 -5.54 3.13 13.81
C LYS A 231 -4.42 2.79 14.80
N ILE A 232 -3.25 2.47 14.26
CA ILE A 232 -2.02 2.29 15.02
C ILE A 232 -0.90 3.10 14.34
N ALA A 233 -0.21 3.92 15.13
CA ALA A 233 1.01 4.61 14.71
C ALA A 233 2.20 3.93 15.39
N HIS A 234 2.88 3.03 14.68
CA HIS A 234 3.90 2.16 15.28
C HIS A 234 5.16 2.00 14.46
N LYS A 235 6.17 1.39 15.09
CA LYS A 235 7.35 0.88 14.41
C LYS A 235 7.65 -0.54 14.89
N THR A 236 7.66 -1.47 13.94
CA THR A 236 8.00 -2.86 14.19
C THR A 236 9.50 -3.14 14.09
N GLY A 237 9.93 -4.28 14.62
CA GLY A 237 11.26 -4.84 14.41
C GLY A 237 11.29 -6.36 14.50
N ALA A 238 12.19 -6.98 13.73
CA ALA A 238 12.38 -8.42 13.74
C ALA A 238 13.82 -8.78 13.36
N ILE A 239 14.40 -9.71 14.09
CA ILE A 239 15.59 -10.50 13.76
C ILE A 239 15.31 -11.93 14.24
N ALA A 240 16.02 -12.96 13.75
CA ALA A 240 15.64 -14.37 13.94
C ALA A 240 15.03 -14.70 15.33
N ASN A 241 15.71 -14.36 16.43
CA ASN A 241 15.32 -14.66 17.81
C ASN A 241 14.58 -13.51 18.56
N CYS A 242 14.17 -12.43 17.89
CA CYS A 242 13.57 -11.25 18.52
C CYS A 242 12.46 -10.66 17.64
N ARG A 243 11.35 -10.28 18.27
CA ARG A 243 10.24 -9.52 17.67
C ARG A 243 9.93 -8.34 18.58
N THR A 244 9.77 -7.17 18.00
CA THR A 244 9.50 -5.93 18.73
C THR A 244 8.44 -5.13 18.02
N ASP A 245 7.63 -4.40 18.78
CA ASP A 245 6.67 -3.46 18.25
C ASP A 245 6.36 -2.39 19.30
N ALA A 246 6.28 -1.13 18.91
CA ALA A 246 5.87 -0.07 19.81
C ALA A 246 5.17 1.04 19.05
N GLY A 247 4.13 1.61 19.66
CA GLY A 247 3.33 2.64 19.03
C GLY A 247 2.16 3.13 19.88
N LEU A 248 1.35 3.97 19.24
CA LEU A 248 0.08 4.47 19.77
C LEU A 248 -1.08 3.75 19.08
N ILE A 249 -1.89 3.05 19.87
CA ILE A 249 -3.17 2.48 19.44
C ILE A 249 -4.26 3.48 19.80
N TYR A 250 -5.02 3.94 18.81
CA TYR A 250 -6.09 4.91 19.03
C TYR A 250 -7.41 4.17 19.32
N THR A 251 -7.86 4.23 20.58
CA THR A 251 -9.06 3.53 21.10
C THR A 251 -10.23 4.50 21.30
N SER A 252 -11.46 4.02 21.57
CA SER A 252 -12.60 4.92 21.85
C SER A 252 -12.41 5.74 23.11
N GLN A 253 -11.63 5.25 24.08
CA GLN A 253 -11.38 5.95 25.34
C GLN A 253 -10.14 6.85 25.28
N GLY A 254 -9.40 6.83 24.17
CA GLY A 254 -8.22 7.66 23.92
C GLY A 254 -7.01 6.86 23.43
N PRO A 255 -5.87 7.53 23.20
CA PRO A 255 -4.65 6.87 22.77
C PRO A 255 -4.07 5.98 23.89
N VAL A 256 -3.59 4.80 23.50
CA VAL A 256 -2.84 3.88 24.36
C VAL A 256 -1.43 3.75 23.80
N ALA A 257 -0.44 4.17 24.57
CA ALA A 257 0.97 3.89 24.28
C ALA A 257 1.28 2.45 24.70
N VAL A 258 1.89 1.69 23.80
CA VAL A 258 2.27 0.29 24.04
C VAL A 258 3.66 0.02 23.49
N CYS A 259 4.43 -0.77 24.23
CA CYS A 259 5.66 -1.38 23.74
C CYS A 259 5.65 -2.87 24.08
N PHE A 260 5.93 -3.69 23.07
CA PHE A 260 6.09 -5.14 23.14
C PHE A 260 7.50 -5.50 22.66
N LEU A 261 8.27 -6.18 23.51
CA LEU A 261 9.63 -6.58 23.22
C LEU A 261 9.79 -8.07 23.53
N THR A 262 10.45 -8.80 22.64
CA THR A 262 10.86 -10.19 22.90
C THR A 262 12.31 -10.42 22.49
N ASN A 263 12.94 -11.40 23.13
CA ASN A 263 14.28 -11.84 22.77
C ASN A 263 14.45 -13.32 23.11
N LYS A 264 15.50 -13.96 22.56
CA LYS A 264 15.78 -15.39 22.76
C LYS A 264 14.56 -16.26 22.48
N ASN A 265 13.75 -15.88 21.49
CA ASN A 265 12.59 -16.65 21.08
C ASN A 265 13.05 -18.02 20.57
N GLU A 266 12.44 -19.07 21.11
CA GLU A 266 12.64 -20.45 20.63
C GLU A 266 12.11 -20.59 19.19
N ASP A 267 10.95 -19.99 18.92
CA ASP A 267 10.37 -19.91 17.58
C ASP A 267 10.96 -18.72 16.79
N GLN A 268 11.71 -19.06 15.73
CA GLN A 268 12.41 -18.11 14.85
C GLN A 268 11.84 -18.08 13.42
N THR A 269 10.68 -18.70 13.19
CA THR A 269 9.97 -18.69 11.90
C THR A 269 9.60 -17.27 11.47
N TRP A 270 9.49 -17.05 10.15
CA TRP A 270 9.25 -15.72 9.56
C TRP A 270 7.82 -15.51 9.06
N ASP A 271 6.95 -16.49 9.22
CA ASP A 271 5.54 -16.41 8.84
C ASP A 271 4.64 -15.95 10.01
N ASP A 272 3.36 -15.78 9.72
CA ASP A 272 2.35 -15.28 10.68
C ASP A 272 2.07 -16.27 11.82
N SER A 273 2.52 -17.52 11.71
CA SER A 273 2.44 -18.51 12.78
C SER A 273 3.55 -18.35 13.83
N ASN A 274 4.44 -17.37 13.69
CA ASN A 274 5.47 -17.11 14.70
C ASN A 274 4.84 -16.78 16.07
N ALA A 275 5.27 -17.49 17.11
CA ALA A 275 4.71 -17.37 18.45
C ALA A 275 4.80 -15.96 19.05
N ALA A 276 5.90 -15.24 18.83
CA ALA A 276 6.06 -13.87 19.33
C ALA A 276 5.21 -12.86 18.55
N ASN A 277 5.02 -13.05 17.25
CA ASN A 277 4.09 -12.22 16.46
C ASN A 277 2.65 -12.39 16.95
N ARG A 278 2.20 -13.64 17.16
CA ARG A 278 0.86 -13.90 17.73
C ARG A 278 0.70 -13.34 19.14
N LEU A 279 1.74 -13.44 19.97
CA LEU A 279 1.70 -12.87 21.32
C LEU A 279 1.55 -11.35 21.29
N ALA A 280 2.26 -10.65 20.40
CA ALA A 280 2.07 -9.22 20.18
C ALA A 280 0.64 -8.91 19.70
N ALA A 281 0.06 -9.72 18.80
CA ALA A 281 -1.32 -9.54 18.35
C ALA A 281 -2.32 -9.64 19.53
N ILE A 282 -2.13 -10.62 20.43
CA ILE A 282 -2.93 -10.76 21.66
C ILE A 282 -2.81 -9.51 22.54
N VAL A 283 -1.63 -8.87 22.62
CA VAL A 283 -1.46 -7.59 23.35
C VAL A 283 -2.29 -6.48 22.69
N GLY A 284 -2.23 -6.34 21.37
CA GLY A 284 -3.03 -5.35 20.64
C GLY A 284 -4.54 -5.56 20.81
N GLU A 285 -5.01 -6.80 20.70
CA GLU A 285 -6.41 -7.17 20.94
C GLU A 285 -6.85 -6.85 22.37
N ALA A 286 -6.06 -7.21 23.38
CA ALA A 286 -6.39 -6.95 24.78
C ALA A 286 -6.54 -5.44 25.06
N ILE A 287 -5.75 -4.59 24.41
CA ILE A 287 -5.87 -3.14 24.49
C ILE A 287 -7.22 -2.68 23.91
N VAL A 288 -7.59 -3.17 22.72
CA VAL A 288 -8.86 -2.79 22.07
C VAL A 288 -10.07 -3.35 22.83
N GLU A 289 -10.00 -4.57 23.36
CA GLU A 289 -11.04 -5.13 24.22
C GLU A 289 -11.23 -4.28 25.49
N ARG A 290 -10.12 -3.81 26.08
CA ARG A 290 -10.14 -3.05 27.34
C ARG A 290 -10.63 -1.60 27.19
N PHE A 291 -10.17 -0.91 26.16
CA PHE A 291 -10.41 0.52 25.98
C PHE A 291 -11.42 0.82 24.85
N GLY A 292 -11.91 -0.24 24.20
CA GLY A 292 -12.87 -0.20 23.11
C GLY A 292 -12.22 0.19 21.79
N ALA A 293 -12.68 -0.41 20.69
CA ALA A 293 -12.47 0.23 19.39
C ALA A 293 -13.14 1.62 19.42
N PRO A 294 -12.58 2.65 18.78
CA PRO A 294 -13.33 3.87 18.51
C PRO A 294 -14.72 3.48 18.01
N ALA A 295 -15.79 3.89 18.73
CA ALA A 295 -17.08 3.99 18.08
C ALA A 295 -16.81 4.80 16.82
N ALA A 296 -17.28 4.36 15.64
CA ALA A 296 -17.04 5.07 14.39
C ALA A 296 -17.22 6.56 14.68
N ASP A 297 -16.09 7.29 14.77
CA ASP A 297 -16.12 8.66 15.27
C ASP A 297 -16.84 9.40 14.19
N ASN A 298 -18.09 9.76 14.47
CA ASN A 298 -18.86 10.42 13.44
C ASN A 298 -18.23 11.79 13.15
N ARG A 299 -17.35 12.33 14.00
CA ARG A 299 -16.63 13.57 13.67
C ARG A 299 -15.67 13.35 12.50
N LEU A 300 -16.07 13.89 11.35
CA LEU A 300 -15.27 13.82 10.13
C LEU A 300 -14.54 15.14 9.89
N ARG A 301 -13.26 15.06 9.56
CA ARG A 301 -12.40 16.20 9.22
C ARG A 301 -11.41 15.78 8.15
N GLU A 302 -10.67 16.75 7.61
CA GLU A 302 -9.66 16.48 6.60
C GLU A 302 -8.66 15.38 7.05
N GLY A 303 -8.50 14.33 6.24
CA GLY A 303 -7.74 13.11 6.56
C GLY A 303 -8.56 11.96 7.20
N ALA A 304 -9.86 12.14 7.43
CA ALA A 304 -10.78 11.04 7.75
C ALA A 304 -11.06 10.18 6.49
N PHE A 305 -11.34 8.89 6.67
CA PHE A 305 -11.67 8.02 5.54
C PHE A 305 -12.66 6.90 5.92
N GLY A 306 -13.25 6.26 4.92
CA GLY A 306 -14.15 5.10 5.05
C GLY A 306 -15.62 5.42 4.82
N ARG A 307 -16.48 4.44 5.10
CA ARG A 307 -17.91 4.45 4.72
C ARG A 307 -18.69 5.66 5.21
N LEU A 308 -18.35 6.21 6.38
CA LEU A 308 -19.04 7.40 6.89
C LEU A 308 -18.67 8.67 6.10
N VAL A 309 -17.44 8.74 5.56
CA VAL A 309 -17.04 9.81 4.64
C VAL A 309 -17.76 9.66 3.31
N GLU A 310 -17.92 8.44 2.80
CA GLU A 310 -18.75 8.18 1.62
C GLU A 310 -20.19 8.67 1.85
N THR A 311 -20.79 8.29 2.98
CA THR A 311 -22.14 8.73 3.39
C THR A 311 -22.23 10.25 3.51
N LEU A 312 -21.20 10.91 4.06
CA LEU A 312 -21.12 12.36 4.13
C LEU A 312 -21.06 12.99 2.74
N GLN A 313 -20.16 12.52 1.87
CA GLN A 313 -19.96 13.03 0.51
C GLN A 313 -21.26 12.91 -0.29
N ARG A 314 -21.97 11.77 -0.20
CA ARG A 314 -23.29 11.55 -0.79
C ARG A 314 -24.31 12.55 -0.25
N THR A 315 -24.35 12.70 1.07
CA THR A 315 -25.30 13.59 1.74
C THR A 315 -25.07 15.06 1.37
N LEU A 316 -23.82 15.51 1.29
CA LEU A 316 -23.45 16.88 0.88
C LEU A 316 -23.76 17.13 -0.59
N ASN A 317 -23.42 16.19 -1.48
CA ASN A 317 -23.74 16.27 -2.91
C ASN A 317 -25.24 16.44 -3.16
N LYS A 318 -26.08 15.76 -2.36
CA LYS A 318 -27.53 15.80 -2.51
C LYS A 318 -28.18 17.06 -1.92
N ARG A 319 -27.59 17.66 -0.88
CA ARG A 319 -28.26 18.69 -0.07
C ARG A 319 -27.78 20.12 -0.32
N LEU A 320 -26.58 20.30 -0.84
CA LEU A 320 -26.08 21.62 -1.21
C LEU A 320 -26.61 22.03 -2.60
N THR A 321 -26.99 23.30 -2.75
CA THR A 321 -27.40 23.88 -4.04
C THR A 321 -26.59 25.17 -4.30
N PRO A 322 -25.78 25.23 -5.37
CA PRO A 322 -25.47 24.13 -6.29
C PRO A 322 -24.71 22.98 -5.58
N SER A 323 -24.84 21.76 -6.10
CA SER A 323 -24.15 20.58 -5.57
C SER A 323 -22.62 20.73 -5.71
N PRO A 324 -21.82 20.34 -4.71
CA PRO A 324 -20.36 20.43 -4.75
C PRO A 324 -19.69 19.38 -5.66
N GLN A 325 -20.43 18.40 -6.20
CA GLN A 325 -19.93 17.34 -7.09
C GLN A 325 -18.69 16.60 -6.55
N LEU A 326 -18.71 16.25 -5.25
CA LEU A 326 -17.66 15.46 -4.61
C LEU A 326 -17.60 14.04 -5.20
N ALA A 327 -16.39 13.52 -5.41
CA ALA A 327 -16.21 12.09 -5.60
C ALA A 327 -16.62 11.33 -4.33
N ILE A 328 -17.29 10.18 -4.48
CA ILE A 328 -17.62 9.28 -3.36
C ILE A 328 -16.50 8.25 -3.26
N ASP A 329 -15.35 8.69 -2.78
CA ASP A 329 -14.13 7.90 -2.65
C ASP A 329 -13.85 7.47 -1.21
N GLY A 330 -14.66 7.97 -0.27
CA GLY A 330 -14.47 7.72 1.14
C GLY A 330 -13.24 8.40 1.71
N ASP A 331 -12.67 9.40 1.04
CA ASP A 331 -11.55 10.21 1.52
C ASP A 331 -12.00 11.65 1.81
N PHE A 332 -11.82 12.09 3.06
CA PHE A 332 -12.14 13.44 3.46
C PHE A 332 -10.96 14.33 3.12
N GLY A 333 -10.84 14.70 1.84
CA GLY A 333 -9.83 15.63 1.34
C GLY A 333 -10.26 17.10 1.38
N PRO A 334 -9.43 18.01 0.82
CA PRO A 334 -9.71 19.45 0.77
C PRO A 334 -11.05 19.80 0.10
N ALA A 335 -11.51 18.99 -0.87
CA ALA A 335 -12.79 19.20 -1.55
C ALA A 335 -13.98 18.93 -0.61
N THR A 336 -13.96 17.81 0.10
CA THR A 336 -14.96 17.44 1.11
C THR A 336 -15.03 18.48 2.23
N ARG A 337 -13.86 18.96 2.70
CA ARG A 337 -13.80 20.06 3.68
C ARG A 337 -14.51 21.33 3.20
N ARG A 338 -14.19 21.80 1.98
CA ARG A 338 -14.83 23.01 1.42
C ARG A 338 -16.35 22.85 1.30
N ALA A 339 -16.83 21.66 0.94
CA ALA A 339 -18.26 21.38 0.91
C ALA A 339 -18.90 21.39 2.30
N VAL A 340 -18.21 20.89 3.33
CA VAL A 340 -18.66 21.01 4.73
C VAL A 340 -18.73 22.47 5.16
N GLU A 341 -17.72 23.29 4.86
CA GLU A 341 -17.73 24.73 5.17
C GLU A 341 -18.87 25.46 4.44
N GLN A 342 -19.15 25.09 3.18
CA GLN A 342 -20.27 25.60 2.40
C GLN A 342 -21.61 25.24 3.04
N PHE A 343 -21.78 23.99 3.50
CA PHE A 343 -22.98 23.52 4.19
C PHE A 343 -23.18 24.22 5.53
N GLN A 344 -22.12 24.33 6.33
CA GLN A 344 -22.14 25.06 7.60
C GLN A 344 -22.55 26.52 7.40
N ARG A 345 -22.00 27.19 6.38
CA ARG A 345 -22.41 28.56 6.01
C ARG A 345 -23.88 28.64 5.65
N ALA A 346 -24.39 27.69 4.86
CA ALA A 346 -25.80 27.66 4.46
C ALA A 346 -26.75 27.43 5.65
N MET A 347 -26.31 26.66 6.66
CA MET A 347 -27.08 26.36 7.87
C MET A 347 -26.81 27.33 9.03
N GLN A 348 -26.06 28.41 8.80
CA GLN A 348 -25.67 29.39 9.83
C GLN A 348 -24.88 28.78 11.02
N LEU A 349 -24.11 27.72 10.76
CA LEU A 349 -23.21 27.08 11.71
C LEU A 349 -21.78 27.67 11.64
N PRO A 350 -20.94 27.48 12.67
CA PRO A 350 -19.52 27.78 12.60
C PRO A 350 -18.85 27.03 11.44
N GLN A 351 -18.15 27.75 10.56
CA GLN A 351 -17.49 27.18 9.37
C GLN A 351 -16.15 26.53 9.75
N SER A 352 -16.21 25.46 10.54
CA SER A 352 -15.05 24.74 11.05
C SER A 352 -14.43 23.80 10.00
N GLY A 353 -15.17 23.45 8.95
CA GLY A 353 -14.78 22.44 7.97
C GLY A 353 -14.70 21.02 8.54
N THR A 354 -15.15 20.85 9.78
CA THR A 354 -15.26 19.58 10.51
C THR A 354 -16.73 19.26 10.72
N VAL A 355 -17.13 18.02 10.47
CA VAL A 355 -18.49 17.55 10.68
C VAL A 355 -18.66 17.13 12.13
N ASP A 356 -18.90 18.10 13.00
CA ASP A 356 -19.20 17.88 14.40
C ASP A 356 -20.67 17.46 14.63
N GLN A 357 -21.05 17.32 15.91
CA GLN A 357 -22.40 16.89 16.28
C GLN A 357 -23.49 17.85 15.80
N GLU A 358 -23.24 19.16 15.81
CA GLU A 358 -24.17 20.16 15.30
C GLU A 358 -24.31 20.06 13.78
N THR A 359 -23.19 19.85 13.09
CA THR A 359 -23.17 19.64 11.63
C THR A 359 -23.92 18.37 11.25
N TRP A 360 -23.75 17.26 11.97
CA TRP A 360 -24.54 16.04 11.74
C TRP A 360 -26.02 16.22 12.00
N HIS A 361 -26.37 16.90 13.09
CA HIS A 361 -27.77 17.18 13.40
C HIS A 361 -28.42 18.03 12.29
N ALA A 362 -27.70 19.04 11.78
CA ALA A 362 -28.16 19.84 10.64
C ALA A 362 -28.22 19.05 9.32
N LEU A 363 -27.30 18.09 9.12
CA LEU A 363 -27.32 17.15 7.99
C LEU A 363 -28.49 16.15 8.07
N GLY A 364 -29.17 16.00 9.21
CA GLY A 364 -30.38 15.16 9.35
C GLY A 364 -30.19 13.71 8.87
N ARG A 365 -31.24 13.09 8.31
CA ARG A 365 -31.19 11.69 7.83
C ARG A 365 -30.14 11.50 6.73
N LEU A 366 -29.13 10.67 6.99
CA LEU A 366 -28.03 10.41 6.07
C LEU A 366 -28.47 9.58 4.86
N VAL A 367 -27.78 9.80 3.74
CA VAL A 367 -27.98 9.02 2.50
C VAL A 367 -27.08 7.78 2.58
N GLU A 368 -27.64 6.66 3.06
CA GLU A 368 -26.89 5.41 3.35
C GLU A 368 -26.88 4.36 2.21
N GLU A 369 -27.79 4.49 1.25
CA GLU A 369 -27.78 3.65 0.05
C GLU A 369 -26.72 4.16 -0.92
N ASP A 370 -26.06 3.24 -1.63
CA ASP A 370 -25.34 3.61 -2.84
C ASP A 370 -26.28 4.46 -3.68
N ASP A 371 -25.84 5.66 -4.08
CA ASP A 371 -26.52 6.38 -5.14
C ASP A 371 -26.76 5.36 -6.25
N PRO A 372 -27.99 5.29 -6.79
CA PRO A 372 -28.27 4.37 -7.88
C PRO A 372 -27.15 4.54 -8.89
N VAL A 373 -26.37 3.47 -9.08
CA VAL A 373 -25.24 3.45 -10.01
C VAL A 373 -25.76 4.08 -11.29
N PRO A 374 -25.22 5.25 -11.70
CA PRO A 374 -25.83 6.03 -12.76
C PRO A 374 -26.07 5.16 -13.97
N ASP A 375 -27.13 5.49 -14.71
CA ASP A 375 -27.45 4.74 -15.92
C ASP A 375 -26.19 4.60 -16.80
N PRO A 376 -25.86 3.39 -17.29
CA PRO A 376 -24.66 3.16 -18.09
C PRO A 376 -24.48 4.17 -19.22
N THR A 377 -25.57 4.66 -19.82
CA THR A 377 -25.50 5.68 -20.88
C THR A 377 -24.95 7.01 -20.39
N VAL A 378 -25.16 7.39 -19.12
CA VAL A 378 -24.60 8.61 -18.53
C VAL A 378 -23.10 8.45 -18.32
N VAL A 379 -22.68 7.33 -17.71
CA VAL A 379 -21.26 7.04 -17.41
C VAL A 379 -20.43 6.94 -18.69
N ASN A 380 -20.99 6.28 -19.71
CA ASN A 380 -20.31 6.06 -20.99
C ASN A 380 -20.19 7.33 -21.84
N ASN A 381 -21.04 8.34 -21.61
CA ASN A 381 -21.00 9.63 -22.31
C ASN A 381 -20.21 10.72 -21.56
N GLU A 382 -19.74 10.45 -20.34
CA GLU A 382 -18.97 11.41 -19.55
C GLU A 382 -17.57 11.62 -20.11
N VAL A 383 -17.21 12.87 -20.43
CA VAL A 383 -15.86 13.25 -20.87
C VAL A 383 -15.07 13.73 -19.65
N LEU A 384 -14.13 12.91 -19.20
CA LEU A 384 -13.29 13.20 -18.03
C LEU A 384 -12.14 14.15 -18.40
N SER A 385 -11.81 15.11 -17.52
CA SER A 385 -10.71 16.06 -17.74
C SER A 385 -9.34 15.37 -17.77
N VAL A 386 -8.41 15.93 -18.54
CA VAL A 386 -7.05 15.43 -18.76
C VAL A 386 -6.06 16.48 -18.29
N GLU A 387 -5.04 16.07 -17.55
CA GLU A 387 -3.96 16.93 -17.07
C GLU A 387 -2.88 17.12 -18.13
N SER A 388 -2.32 18.34 -18.21
CA SER A 388 -1.22 18.67 -19.13
C SER A 388 0.07 17.95 -18.75
N GLN A 389 0.88 17.57 -19.75
CA GLN A 389 2.16 16.89 -19.52
C GLN A 389 3.17 17.78 -18.75
N PRO A 390 3.86 17.25 -17.72
CA PRO A 390 4.96 17.95 -17.04
C PRO A 390 6.25 18.00 -17.88
N ASP A 391 7.10 18.99 -17.60
CA ASP A 391 8.34 19.32 -18.32
C ASP A 391 9.40 18.18 -18.33
N LEU A 392 10.19 18.12 -19.40
CA LEU A 392 11.04 16.99 -19.81
C LEU A 392 12.52 17.26 -19.50
N ALA A 393 13.02 16.85 -18.32
CA ALA A 393 14.46 16.89 -18.04
C ALA A 393 14.99 15.68 -17.25
N ASN A 394 16.06 15.08 -17.81
CA ASN A 394 17.02 14.08 -17.29
C ASN A 394 16.80 12.57 -17.61
N ALA A 395 17.94 11.86 -17.63
CA ALA A 395 18.15 10.45 -18.03
C ALA A 395 17.45 9.41 -17.13
N PRO A 396 17.21 8.16 -17.60
CA PRO A 396 16.23 7.29 -16.97
C PRO A 396 16.84 6.56 -15.77
N ILE A 397 16.31 6.88 -14.58
CA ILE A 397 16.37 6.02 -13.40
C ILE A 397 15.10 5.18 -13.43
N VAL A 398 15.24 3.86 -13.49
CA VAL A 398 14.12 2.92 -13.40
C VAL A 398 14.43 1.81 -12.41
N THR A 399 13.41 1.41 -11.67
CA THR A 399 13.47 0.30 -10.69
C THR A 399 13.07 -1.05 -11.30
N ALA A 400 12.51 -1.04 -12.50
CA ALA A 400 12.08 -2.23 -13.23
C ALA A 400 13.25 -3.19 -13.52
N LYS A 401 13.04 -4.48 -13.22
CA LYS A 401 13.98 -5.57 -13.52
C LYS A 401 14.26 -5.68 -15.04
N SER A 402 13.23 -5.50 -15.86
CA SER A 402 13.33 -5.52 -17.32
C SER A 402 12.44 -4.44 -17.93
N TRP A 403 12.89 -3.81 -19.01
CA TRP A 403 12.09 -2.82 -19.74
C TRP A 403 12.49 -2.73 -21.21
N ALA A 404 11.56 -2.31 -22.05
CA ALA A 404 11.77 -2.07 -23.47
C ALA A 404 11.00 -0.83 -23.95
N ILE A 405 11.60 -0.09 -24.88
CA ILE A 405 11.00 1.03 -25.58
C ILE A 405 11.01 0.71 -27.07
N ALA A 406 9.86 0.80 -27.70
CA ALA A 406 9.70 0.56 -29.11
C ALA A 406 8.92 1.69 -29.79
N ASP A 407 9.20 1.87 -31.08
CA ASP A 407 8.31 2.62 -31.96
C ASP A 407 6.92 1.97 -31.99
N ALA A 408 5.87 2.73 -31.69
CA ALA A 408 4.53 2.16 -31.52
C ALA A 408 3.92 1.63 -32.83
N THR A 409 4.36 2.16 -33.98
CA THR A 409 3.82 1.78 -35.30
C THR A 409 4.47 0.49 -35.80
N THR A 410 5.79 0.44 -35.78
CA THR A 410 6.58 -0.66 -36.32
C THR A 410 6.79 -1.78 -35.31
N GLY A 411 6.72 -1.49 -34.01
CA GLY A 411 7.09 -2.41 -32.93
C GLY A 411 8.61 -2.63 -32.82
N LYS A 412 9.42 -1.86 -33.55
CA LYS A 412 10.88 -1.95 -33.50
C LYS A 412 11.36 -1.44 -32.14
N ILE A 413 11.97 -2.34 -31.37
CA ILE A 413 12.62 -1.99 -30.09
C ILE A 413 13.87 -1.15 -30.39
N GLU A 414 13.95 0.00 -29.74
CA GLU A 414 15.08 0.94 -29.88
C GLU A 414 15.97 0.96 -28.65
N PHE A 415 15.36 0.83 -27.47
CA PHE A 415 16.06 0.84 -26.21
C PHE A 415 15.50 -0.23 -25.29
N GLY A 416 16.33 -0.73 -24.39
CA GLY A 416 15.88 -1.73 -23.44
C GLY A 416 16.95 -2.20 -22.48
N HIS A 417 16.50 -2.85 -21.41
CA HIS A 417 17.32 -3.52 -20.42
C HIS A 417 16.74 -4.91 -20.17
N GLU A 418 17.58 -5.94 -20.31
CA GLU A 418 17.18 -7.35 -20.15
C GLU A 418 15.87 -7.69 -20.91
N ILE A 419 15.74 -7.20 -22.15
CA ILE A 419 14.48 -7.23 -22.91
C ILE A 419 13.91 -8.64 -23.14
N ASN A 420 14.78 -9.66 -23.15
CA ASN A 420 14.43 -11.06 -23.36
C ASN A 420 14.43 -11.88 -22.06
N ARG A 421 14.52 -11.24 -20.88
CA ARG A 421 14.49 -11.97 -19.61
C ARG A 421 13.06 -12.48 -19.36
N PRO A 422 12.86 -13.81 -19.19
CA PRO A 422 11.55 -14.34 -18.83
C PRO A 422 11.22 -13.94 -17.39
N LEU A 423 10.09 -13.27 -17.20
CA LEU A 423 9.58 -12.84 -15.90
C LEU A 423 8.09 -13.14 -15.81
N GLU A 424 7.58 -13.36 -14.60
CA GLU A 424 6.15 -13.25 -14.35
C GLU A 424 5.70 -11.81 -14.65
N ALA A 425 4.62 -11.64 -15.41
CA ALA A 425 4.14 -10.31 -15.82
C ALA A 425 2.79 -9.89 -15.22
N ALA A 426 2.28 -10.67 -14.27
CA ALA A 426 1.00 -10.42 -13.60
C ALA A 426 -0.14 -10.16 -14.61
N SER A 427 -1.05 -9.23 -14.32
CA SER A 427 -2.22 -8.98 -15.17
C SER A 427 -1.94 -8.41 -16.57
N THR A 428 -0.69 -8.11 -16.96
CA THR A 428 -0.42 -7.81 -18.38
C THR A 428 -0.68 -9.03 -19.27
N THR A 429 -0.74 -10.25 -18.70
CA THR A 429 -1.28 -11.46 -19.33
C THR A 429 -2.63 -11.25 -20.00
N LYS A 430 -3.49 -10.39 -19.43
CA LYS A 430 -4.82 -10.12 -19.99
C LYS A 430 -4.79 -9.44 -21.36
N ILE A 431 -3.64 -8.90 -21.78
CA ILE A 431 -3.45 -8.45 -23.16
C ILE A 431 -3.61 -9.64 -24.13
N MET A 432 -3.06 -10.81 -23.81
CA MET A 432 -3.21 -12.03 -24.63
C MET A 432 -4.67 -12.52 -24.61
N THR A 433 -5.29 -12.55 -23.44
CA THR A 433 -6.70 -12.94 -23.28
C THR A 433 -7.63 -12.03 -24.11
N ALA A 434 -7.44 -10.72 -24.04
CA ALA A 434 -8.18 -9.77 -24.84
C ALA A 434 -7.87 -9.93 -26.34
N TYR A 435 -6.59 -10.09 -26.71
CA TYR A 435 -6.16 -10.28 -28.09
C TYR A 435 -6.87 -11.46 -28.76
N LEU A 436 -6.92 -12.63 -28.11
CA LEU A 436 -7.59 -13.81 -28.66
C LEU A 436 -9.08 -13.58 -28.90
N VAL A 437 -9.79 -13.05 -27.91
CA VAL A 437 -11.24 -12.83 -27.99
C VAL A 437 -11.57 -11.75 -29.02
N VAL A 438 -10.83 -10.64 -29.04
CA VAL A 438 -11.04 -9.55 -29.99
C VAL A 438 -10.72 -9.99 -31.41
N ARG A 439 -9.63 -10.76 -31.62
CA ARG A 439 -9.28 -11.32 -32.93
C ARG A 439 -10.35 -12.26 -33.45
N PHE A 440 -10.91 -13.11 -32.58
CA PHE A 440 -12.02 -14.00 -32.93
C PHE A 440 -13.28 -13.20 -33.29
N ALA A 441 -13.59 -12.14 -32.53
CA ALA A 441 -14.73 -11.26 -32.78
C ALA A 441 -14.59 -10.42 -34.06
N GLU A 442 -13.38 -10.08 -34.51
CA GLU A 442 -13.18 -9.42 -35.81
C GLU A 442 -13.65 -10.30 -36.98
N GLN A 443 -13.50 -11.62 -36.84
CA GLN A 443 -13.96 -12.61 -37.82
C GLN A 443 -15.43 -13.02 -37.62
N ASN A 444 -15.94 -12.88 -36.39
CA ASN A 444 -17.28 -13.30 -35.98
C ASN A 444 -17.96 -12.20 -35.13
N PRO A 445 -18.34 -11.05 -35.72
CA PRO A 445 -18.76 -9.87 -34.95
C PRO A 445 -19.98 -10.10 -34.05
N GLU A 446 -20.85 -11.05 -34.39
CA GLU A 446 -22.03 -11.40 -33.63
C GLU A 446 -21.72 -11.90 -32.22
N VAL A 447 -20.53 -12.48 -31.99
CA VAL A 447 -20.15 -13.01 -30.68
C VAL A 447 -20.03 -11.91 -29.62
N LEU A 448 -19.81 -10.67 -30.02
CA LEU A 448 -19.77 -9.53 -29.11
C LEU A 448 -21.10 -9.31 -28.39
N ASN A 449 -22.21 -9.76 -28.98
CA ASN A 449 -23.57 -9.66 -28.41
C ASN A 449 -23.97 -10.91 -27.61
N GLU A 450 -23.20 -12.00 -27.67
CA GLU A 450 -23.46 -13.19 -26.86
C GLU A 450 -23.32 -12.85 -25.37
N ARG A 451 -24.19 -13.44 -24.54
CA ARG A 451 -24.08 -13.30 -23.08
C ARG A 451 -23.19 -14.38 -22.51
N VAL A 452 -22.25 -13.97 -21.68
CA VAL A 452 -21.41 -14.85 -20.86
C VAL A 452 -22.04 -14.96 -19.50
N VAL A 453 -22.38 -16.17 -19.07
CA VAL A 453 -22.91 -16.46 -17.73
C VAL A 453 -21.74 -16.82 -16.82
N PHE A 454 -21.60 -16.13 -15.69
CA PHE A 454 -20.52 -16.37 -14.75
C PHE A 454 -20.71 -17.70 -14.03
N SER A 455 -19.70 -18.57 -14.11
CA SER A 455 -19.61 -19.79 -13.32
C SER A 455 -19.20 -19.49 -11.88
N SER A 456 -19.40 -20.44 -10.98
CA SER A 456 -18.86 -20.35 -9.62
C SER A 456 -17.32 -20.30 -9.62
N ARG A 457 -16.65 -20.87 -10.62
CA ARG A 457 -15.18 -20.80 -10.73
C ARG A 457 -14.74 -19.38 -11.07
N ALA A 458 -15.40 -18.72 -12.03
CA ALA A 458 -15.14 -17.34 -12.36
C ALA A 458 -15.34 -16.41 -11.14
N ASP A 459 -16.49 -16.51 -10.47
CA ASP A 459 -16.83 -15.69 -9.29
C ASP A 459 -15.83 -15.88 -8.13
N ASN A 460 -15.44 -17.12 -7.84
CA ASN A 460 -14.50 -17.42 -6.75
C ASN A 460 -13.01 -17.17 -7.11
N THR A 461 -12.72 -16.64 -8.30
CA THR A 461 -11.34 -16.36 -8.70
C THR A 461 -10.81 -15.15 -7.91
N VAL A 462 -9.75 -15.39 -7.12
CA VAL A 462 -9.16 -14.38 -6.23
C VAL A 462 -8.45 -13.25 -6.98
N GLY A 463 -8.32 -12.09 -6.34
CA GLY A 463 -7.60 -10.92 -6.85
C GLY A 463 -8.52 -9.83 -7.39
N SER A 464 -8.04 -9.05 -8.36
CA SER A 464 -8.85 -8.02 -9.04
C SER A 464 -10.07 -8.66 -9.71
N THR A 465 -11.22 -8.00 -9.62
CA THR A 465 -12.51 -8.55 -10.04
C THR A 465 -13.31 -7.53 -10.85
N SER A 466 -14.10 -8.03 -11.80
CA SER A 466 -15.18 -7.30 -12.47
C SER A 466 -16.41 -7.12 -11.55
N GLY A 467 -16.45 -7.82 -10.43
CA GLY A 467 -17.53 -7.76 -9.44
C GLY A 467 -18.81 -8.43 -9.89
N LEU A 468 -18.77 -9.25 -10.95
CA LEU A 468 -19.88 -10.08 -11.42
C LEU A 468 -19.94 -11.39 -10.63
N ARG A 469 -21.15 -11.85 -10.33
CA ARG A 469 -21.42 -13.00 -9.45
C ARG A 469 -21.85 -14.22 -10.25
N ALA A 470 -21.71 -15.40 -9.66
CA ALA A 470 -22.17 -16.65 -10.26
C ALA A 470 -23.66 -16.55 -10.66
N GLY A 471 -23.97 -16.94 -11.90
CA GLY A 471 -25.30 -16.86 -12.50
C GLY A 471 -25.70 -15.47 -13.03
N GLU A 472 -24.91 -14.43 -12.79
CA GLU A 472 -25.04 -13.17 -13.51
C GLU A 472 -24.43 -13.30 -14.91
N SER A 473 -24.87 -12.44 -15.82
CA SER A 473 -24.40 -12.39 -17.18
C SER A 473 -24.28 -10.98 -17.70
N VAL A 474 -23.34 -10.80 -18.63
CA VAL A 474 -23.11 -9.59 -19.44
C VAL A 474 -22.75 -10.04 -20.85
N THR A 475 -22.82 -9.15 -21.84
CA THR A 475 -22.35 -9.46 -23.20
C THR A 475 -20.83 -9.62 -23.25
N VAL A 476 -20.30 -10.34 -24.26
CA VAL A 476 -18.85 -10.47 -24.47
C VAL A 476 -18.19 -9.09 -24.60
N ARG A 477 -18.81 -8.15 -25.33
CA ARG A 477 -18.28 -6.79 -25.47
C ARG A 477 -18.14 -6.10 -24.11
N GLU A 478 -19.17 -6.14 -23.28
CA GLU A 478 -19.14 -5.57 -21.94
C GLU A 478 -18.07 -6.27 -21.09
N LEU A 479 -18.00 -7.60 -21.13
CA LEU A 479 -17.04 -8.36 -20.33
C LEU A 479 -15.58 -8.05 -20.69
N LEU A 480 -15.28 -7.70 -21.93
CA LEU A 480 -13.94 -7.22 -22.33
C LEU A 480 -13.56 -5.91 -21.62
N PHE A 481 -14.52 -5.03 -21.31
CA PHE A 481 -14.25 -3.87 -20.44
C PHE A 481 -14.01 -4.31 -18.99
N GLY A 482 -14.80 -5.26 -18.48
CA GLY A 482 -14.60 -5.87 -17.15
C GLY A 482 -13.24 -6.59 -17.01
N LEU A 483 -12.70 -7.09 -18.11
CA LEU A 483 -11.36 -7.66 -18.20
C LEU A 483 -10.29 -6.56 -18.14
N MET A 484 -10.41 -5.52 -18.96
CA MET A 484 -9.32 -4.56 -19.21
C MET A 484 -9.26 -3.41 -18.20
N LEU A 485 -10.40 -2.86 -17.77
CA LEU A 485 -10.45 -1.67 -16.93
C LEU A 485 -10.11 -1.97 -15.45
N PRO A 486 -10.92 -2.77 -14.71
CA PRO A 486 -10.66 -3.06 -13.31
C PRO A 486 -9.67 -4.23 -13.17
N SER A 487 -9.20 -4.80 -14.29
CA SER A 487 -8.32 -5.95 -14.35
C SER A 487 -8.94 -7.26 -13.83
N GLY A 488 -10.23 -7.50 -14.10
CA GLY A 488 -10.99 -8.64 -13.56
C GLY A 488 -10.41 -10.01 -13.92
N ASN A 489 -10.00 -10.78 -12.90
CA ASN A 489 -9.54 -12.17 -13.04
C ASN A 489 -10.70 -13.11 -13.33
N ASP A 490 -11.81 -12.90 -12.62
CA ASP A 490 -13.13 -13.50 -12.85
C ASP A 490 -13.56 -13.37 -14.33
N ALA A 491 -13.43 -12.19 -14.92
CA ALA A 491 -13.71 -11.94 -16.32
C ALA A 491 -12.78 -12.74 -17.27
N SER A 492 -11.50 -12.88 -16.93
CA SER A 492 -10.57 -13.72 -17.71
C SER A 492 -10.98 -15.20 -17.69
N VAL A 493 -11.40 -15.71 -16.52
CA VAL A 493 -11.84 -17.10 -16.38
C VAL A 493 -13.14 -17.32 -17.15
N ALA A 494 -14.12 -16.43 -17.02
CA ALA A 494 -15.38 -16.53 -17.74
C ALA A 494 -15.20 -16.47 -19.27
N LEU A 495 -14.30 -15.61 -19.76
CA LEU A 495 -13.96 -15.56 -21.19
C LEU A 495 -13.24 -16.85 -21.65
N ALA A 496 -12.33 -17.39 -20.83
CA ALA A 496 -11.64 -18.64 -21.15
C ALA A 496 -12.62 -19.82 -21.22
N GLU A 497 -13.55 -19.91 -20.28
CA GLU A 497 -14.64 -20.90 -20.28
C GLU A 497 -15.54 -20.78 -21.51
N HIS A 498 -15.87 -19.55 -21.91
CA HIS A 498 -16.80 -19.28 -23.01
C HIS A 498 -16.19 -19.53 -24.40
N PHE A 499 -14.91 -19.22 -24.57
CA PHE A 499 -14.25 -19.22 -25.89
C PHE A 499 -13.28 -20.37 -26.14
N GLY A 500 -12.78 -21.06 -25.10
CA GLY A 500 -11.64 -21.95 -25.25
C GLY A 500 -11.79 -23.04 -26.30
N THR A 501 -12.89 -23.79 -26.29
CA THR A 501 -13.16 -24.82 -27.33
C THR A 501 -13.43 -24.25 -28.73
N ARG A 502 -13.72 -22.95 -28.86
CA ARG A 502 -13.90 -22.26 -30.15
C ARG A 502 -12.57 -21.78 -30.74
N LEU A 503 -11.56 -21.58 -29.89
CA LEU A 503 -10.25 -21.03 -30.25
C LEU A 503 -9.18 -22.09 -30.49
N SER A 504 -9.31 -23.28 -29.89
CA SER A 504 -8.38 -24.39 -30.09
C SER A 504 -9.07 -25.57 -30.76
N HIS A 505 -8.44 -26.10 -31.81
CA HIS A 505 -8.88 -27.31 -32.51
C HIS A 505 -8.33 -28.60 -31.87
N GLU A 506 -7.39 -28.51 -30.92
CA GLU A 506 -6.64 -29.64 -30.36
C GLU A 506 -7.20 -30.13 -29.01
N ALA A 507 -8.52 -30.27 -28.89
CA ALA A 507 -9.11 -30.96 -27.74
C ALA A 507 -8.96 -32.50 -27.80
N SER A 508 -8.10 -33.05 -28.67
CA SER A 508 -8.24 -34.45 -29.08
C SER A 508 -6.98 -35.19 -29.51
N ASP A 509 -5.82 -35.01 -28.87
CA ASP A 509 -4.67 -35.92 -29.13
C ASP A 509 -3.81 -36.29 -27.89
N GLY A 510 -4.44 -36.35 -26.70
CA GLY A 510 -3.82 -36.97 -25.54
C GLY A 510 -4.86 -37.49 -24.54
N ASP A 511 -4.76 -38.77 -24.19
CA ASP A 511 -5.61 -39.57 -23.28
C ASP A 511 -5.88 -38.98 -21.86
N ALA A 512 -5.51 -37.73 -21.56
CA ALA A 512 -5.56 -37.14 -20.22
C ALA A 512 -6.87 -36.39 -19.87
N ASP A 513 -7.68 -35.98 -20.85
CA ASP A 513 -8.81 -35.04 -20.66
C ASP A 513 -10.22 -35.67 -20.81
N VAL A 514 -10.31 -37.00 -20.91
CA VAL A 514 -11.57 -37.70 -21.23
C VAL A 514 -12.63 -37.56 -20.13
N ASP A 515 -12.22 -37.31 -18.87
CA ASP A 515 -13.11 -37.25 -17.69
C ASP A 515 -13.39 -35.82 -17.16
N LEU A 516 -12.92 -34.76 -17.83
CA LEU A 516 -13.17 -33.39 -17.38
C LEU A 516 -14.56 -32.86 -17.80
N ASP A 517 -15.16 -32.00 -16.98
CA ASP A 517 -16.37 -31.28 -17.37
C ASP A 517 -16.09 -30.30 -18.52
N GLU A 518 -17.13 -29.96 -19.28
CA GLU A 518 -17.01 -29.13 -20.50
C GLU A 518 -16.40 -27.75 -20.22
N GLN A 519 -16.73 -27.12 -19.08
CA GLN A 519 -16.17 -25.81 -18.73
C GLN A 519 -14.68 -25.90 -18.42
N THR A 520 -14.24 -26.97 -17.76
CA THR A 520 -12.81 -27.21 -17.49
C THR A 520 -12.04 -27.52 -18.77
N ARG A 521 -12.60 -28.34 -19.67
CA ARG A 521 -11.99 -28.56 -21.00
C ARG A 521 -11.87 -27.27 -21.80
N SER A 522 -12.91 -26.44 -21.81
CA SER A 522 -12.86 -25.14 -22.50
C SER A 522 -11.80 -24.22 -21.88
N TYR A 523 -11.76 -24.09 -20.56
CA TYR A 523 -10.73 -23.29 -19.89
C TYR A 523 -9.30 -23.74 -20.25
N ASN A 524 -9.03 -25.05 -20.29
CA ASN A 524 -7.73 -25.60 -20.70
C ASN A 524 -7.43 -25.32 -22.18
N ALA A 525 -8.41 -25.52 -23.07
CA ALA A 525 -8.31 -25.24 -24.49
C ALA A 525 -7.99 -23.75 -24.76
N PHE A 526 -8.49 -22.83 -23.93
CA PHE A 526 -8.12 -21.43 -24.02
C PHE A 526 -6.64 -21.19 -23.69
N ILE A 527 -6.09 -21.85 -22.67
CA ILE A 527 -4.67 -21.76 -22.33
C ILE A 527 -3.79 -22.33 -23.45
N HIS A 528 -4.22 -23.40 -24.13
CA HIS A 528 -3.55 -23.89 -25.34
C HIS A 528 -3.56 -22.82 -26.44
N ALA A 529 -4.72 -22.22 -26.73
CA ALA A 529 -4.83 -21.14 -27.71
C ALA A 529 -3.94 -19.92 -27.37
N MET A 530 -3.75 -19.59 -26.09
CA MET A 530 -2.80 -18.54 -25.66
C MET A 530 -1.37 -18.89 -26.02
N ASN A 531 -0.95 -20.14 -25.82
CA ASN A 531 0.40 -20.58 -26.17
C ASN A 531 0.58 -20.76 -27.68
N ASP A 532 -0.46 -21.12 -28.42
CA ASP A 532 -0.40 -21.18 -29.89
C ASP A 532 -0.32 -19.79 -30.51
N ALA A 533 -1.07 -18.82 -29.98
CA ALA A 533 -0.90 -17.42 -30.36
C ALA A 533 0.49 -16.88 -29.98
N ALA A 534 1.07 -17.34 -28.86
CA ALA A 534 2.45 -17.01 -28.51
C ALA A 534 3.44 -17.51 -29.57
N LYS A 535 3.28 -18.75 -30.07
CA LYS A 535 4.10 -19.29 -31.16
C LYS A 535 3.88 -18.52 -32.47
N GLU A 536 2.64 -18.24 -32.83
CA GLU A 536 2.25 -17.50 -34.05
C GLU A 536 2.85 -16.09 -34.09
N LEU A 537 2.86 -15.40 -32.95
CA LEU A 537 3.42 -14.06 -32.79
C LEU A 537 4.93 -14.07 -32.49
N GLU A 538 5.58 -15.24 -32.52
CA GLU A 538 7.00 -15.43 -32.21
C GLU A 538 7.38 -14.87 -30.83
N LEU A 539 6.54 -15.09 -29.81
CA LEU A 539 6.79 -14.69 -28.43
C LEU A 539 7.73 -15.72 -27.75
N HIS A 540 9.03 -15.59 -27.98
CA HIS A 540 10.00 -16.65 -27.69
C HIS A 540 10.17 -17.01 -26.20
N GLN A 541 9.82 -16.11 -25.28
CA GLN A 541 9.92 -16.36 -23.83
C GLN A 541 8.56 -16.55 -23.18
N ALA A 542 7.46 -16.45 -23.94
CA ALA A 542 6.12 -16.53 -23.39
C ALA A 542 5.70 -17.97 -23.13
N HIS A 543 5.23 -18.23 -21.92
CA HIS A 543 4.50 -19.45 -21.58
C HIS A 543 3.34 -19.10 -20.64
N TYR A 544 2.12 -19.45 -21.06
CA TYR A 544 0.90 -19.17 -20.33
C TYR A 544 0.37 -20.45 -19.68
N VAL A 545 -0.01 -20.35 -18.40
CA VAL A 545 -0.65 -21.45 -17.64
C VAL A 545 -2.02 -21.05 -17.06
N ASN A 546 -2.45 -19.81 -17.26
CA ASN A 546 -3.76 -19.30 -16.86
C ASN A 546 -4.09 -18.01 -17.66
N PRO A 547 -5.37 -17.59 -17.77
CA PRO A 547 -5.75 -16.44 -18.60
C PRO A 547 -5.66 -15.08 -17.88
N HIS A 548 -5.40 -15.06 -16.57
CA HIS A 548 -5.48 -13.84 -15.75
C HIS A 548 -4.11 -13.30 -15.29
N GLY A 549 -3.07 -14.13 -15.26
CA GLY A 549 -1.73 -13.77 -14.78
C GLY A 549 -1.56 -13.83 -13.25
N LEU A 550 -2.29 -14.74 -12.56
CA LEU A 550 -1.95 -15.02 -11.16
C LEU A 550 -0.64 -15.81 -11.14
N SER A 551 0.11 -15.64 -10.05
CA SER A 551 1.49 -16.10 -9.96
C SER A 551 1.61 -17.61 -10.13
N ASN A 552 2.53 -17.99 -11.00
CA ASN A 552 2.98 -19.35 -11.20
C ASN A 552 4.38 -19.27 -11.83
N PRO A 553 5.41 -19.96 -11.32
CA PRO A 553 6.77 -19.86 -11.85
C PRO A 553 6.92 -20.25 -13.33
N ALA A 554 6.01 -21.06 -13.88
CA ALA A 554 5.99 -21.40 -15.30
C ALA A 554 5.29 -20.31 -16.16
N HIS A 555 4.54 -19.39 -15.54
CA HIS A 555 3.83 -18.31 -16.23
C HIS A 555 4.76 -17.12 -16.49
N VAL A 556 5.46 -17.14 -17.62
CA VAL A 556 6.49 -16.13 -17.92
C VAL A 556 6.29 -15.49 -19.28
N ILE A 557 6.81 -14.26 -19.42
CA ILE A 557 6.91 -13.53 -20.68
C ILE A 557 8.05 -12.51 -20.55
N SER A 558 8.63 -12.07 -21.67
CA SER A 558 9.65 -11.01 -21.68
C SER A 558 9.09 -9.64 -22.06
N ALA A 559 9.87 -8.57 -21.80
CA ALA A 559 9.48 -7.22 -22.22
C ALA A 559 9.37 -7.11 -23.75
N ALA A 560 10.26 -7.77 -24.49
CA ALA A 560 10.23 -7.83 -25.96
C ALA A 560 8.98 -8.55 -26.49
N ASP A 561 8.59 -9.65 -25.86
CA ASP A 561 7.37 -10.37 -26.23
C ASP A 561 6.12 -9.52 -25.98
N LEU A 562 6.06 -8.78 -24.86
CA LEU A 562 4.95 -7.87 -24.58
C LEU A 562 4.86 -6.71 -25.57
N ILE A 563 5.98 -6.19 -26.06
CA ILE A 563 6.00 -5.22 -27.18
C ILE A 563 5.34 -5.83 -28.41
N ARG A 564 5.75 -7.04 -28.82
CA ARG A 564 5.20 -7.73 -30.00
C ARG A 564 3.70 -8.02 -29.87
N LEU A 565 3.31 -8.60 -28.74
CA LEU A 565 1.90 -8.90 -28.44
C LEU A 565 1.05 -7.63 -28.46
N THR A 566 1.52 -6.57 -27.82
CA THR A 566 0.76 -5.32 -27.74
C THR A 566 0.70 -4.61 -29.08
N GLN A 567 1.74 -4.70 -29.91
CA GLN A 567 1.71 -4.20 -31.28
C GLN A 567 0.68 -4.95 -32.15
N ALA A 568 0.63 -6.28 -32.04
CA ALA A 568 -0.38 -7.08 -32.73
C ALA A 568 -1.80 -6.73 -32.27
N ALA A 569 -2.01 -6.66 -30.95
CA ALA A 569 -3.30 -6.31 -30.37
C ALA A 569 -3.74 -4.88 -30.75
N SER A 570 -2.81 -3.92 -30.81
CA SER A 570 -3.10 -2.53 -31.16
C SER A 570 -3.58 -2.34 -32.60
N LYS A 571 -3.47 -3.35 -33.48
CA LYS A 571 -4.06 -3.32 -34.83
C LYS A 571 -5.58 -3.49 -34.79
N LEU A 572 -6.11 -4.16 -33.77
CA LEU A 572 -7.53 -4.40 -33.60
C LEU A 572 -8.21 -3.15 -33.00
N GLU A 573 -9.25 -2.65 -33.68
CA GLU A 573 -9.92 -1.40 -33.28
C GLU A 573 -10.52 -1.47 -31.88
N LEU A 574 -11.26 -2.54 -31.59
CA LEU A 574 -11.85 -2.76 -30.27
C LEU A 574 -10.78 -2.86 -29.18
N PHE A 575 -9.60 -3.42 -29.44
CA PHE A 575 -8.54 -3.46 -28.43
C PHE A 575 -8.04 -2.05 -28.07
N ARG A 576 -7.89 -1.15 -29.06
CA ARG A 576 -7.52 0.25 -28.82
C ARG A 576 -8.58 1.00 -28.00
N GLU A 577 -9.85 0.74 -28.28
CA GLU A 577 -10.98 1.26 -27.48
C GLU A 577 -10.84 0.79 -26.02
N LEU A 578 -10.81 -0.53 -25.78
CA LEU A 578 -10.69 -1.11 -24.44
C LEU A 578 -9.49 -0.56 -23.64
N SER A 579 -8.35 -0.40 -24.31
CA SER A 579 -7.09 0.09 -23.72
C SER A 579 -7.15 1.56 -23.28
N SER A 580 -7.89 2.40 -24.01
CA SER A 580 -7.95 3.86 -23.80
C SER A 580 -9.16 4.30 -22.98
N THR A 581 -10.18 3.45 -22.81
CA THR A 581 -11.37 3.77 -22.01
C THR A 581 -11.04 3.90 -20.53
N ARG A 582 -11.41 5.04 -19.93
CA ARG A 582 -11.20 5.34 -18.49
C ARG A 582 -12.28 4.75 -17.59
N GLN A 583 -13.51 4.67 -18.07
CA GLN A 583 -14.62 4.05 -17.35
C GLN A 583 -15.66 3.47 -18.30
N PHE A 584 -16.37 2.45 -17.86
CA PHE A 584 -17.44 1.82 -18.62
C PHE A 584 -18.53 1.29 -17.68
N GLY A 585 -19.79 1.57 -17.99
CA GLY A 585 -20.95 1.04 -17.30
C GLY A 585 -21.68 -0.04 -18.11
N CYS A 586 -22.22 -1.05 -17.45
CA CYS A 586 -23.10 -2.06 -18.04
C CYS A 586 -24.21 -2.53 -17.08
N VAL A 587 -25.13 -3.37 -17.58
CA VAL A 587 -26.18 -4.00 -16.77
C VAL A 587 -25.94 -5.50 -16.65
N ALA A 588 -25.60 -5.93 -15.44
CA ALA A 588 -25.53 -7.35 -15.09
C ALA A 588 -26.93 -7.90 -14.88
N LYS A 589 -27.22 -9.07 -15.46
CA LYS A 589 -28.52 -9.74 -15.38
C LYS A 589 -28.39 -11.14 -14.83
N SER A 590 -29.21 -11.50 -13.85
CA SER A 590 -29.28 -12.88 -13.33
C SER A 590 -30.30 -13.72 -14.10
N GLN A 591 -30.16 -15.04 -14.02
CA GLN A 591 -31.17 -15.97 -14.56
C GLN A 591 -32.56 -15.81 -13.89
N ALA A 592 -32.61 -15.28 -12.67
CA ALA A 592 -33.85 -15.03 -11.93
C ALA A 592 -34.53 -13.70 -12.30
N GLY A 593 -33.99 -12.95 -13.27
CA GLY A 593 -34.58 -11.71 -13.78
C GLY A 593 -34.24 -10.46 -12.98
N TYR A 594 -33.30 -10.53 -12.03
CA TYR A 594 -32.77 -9.35 -11.36
C TYR A 594 -31.69 -8.69 -12.22
N GLU A 595 -31.71 -7.35 -12.29
CA GLU A 595 -30.75 -6.53 -13.02
C GLU A 595 -30.07 -5.53 -12.07
N ARG A 596 -28.77 -5.30 -12.29
CA ARG A 596 -28.04 -4.22 -11.61
C ARG A 596 -27.01 -3.58 -12.52
N ASN A 597 -26.81 -2.29 -12.31
CA ASN A 597 -25.74 -1.56 -12.99
C ASN A 597 -24.39 -1.88 -12.35
N VAL A 598 -23.36 -1.97 -13.19
CA VAL A 598 -21.97 -2.19 -12.80
C VAL A 598 -21.15 -1.13 -13.51
N ILE A 599 -20.22 -0.49 -12.80
CA ILE A 599 -19.25 0.44 -13.38
C ILE A 599 -17.86 -0.12 -13.16
N TRP A 600 -17.06 -0.10 -14.23
CA TRP A 600 -15.65 -0.40 -14.20
C TRP A 600 -14.83 0.84 -14.46
N LYS A 601 -13.73 0.99 -13.73
CA LYS A 601 -12.77 2.09 -13.88
C LYS A 601 -11.41 1.52 -14.24
N ASN A 602 -10.72 2.21 -15.13
CA ASN A 602 -9.39 1.80 -15.57
C ASN A 602 -8.37 2.01 -14.45
N THR A 603 -7.58 0.98 -14.19
CA THR A 603 -6.50 1.02 -13.19
C THR A 603 -5.25 1.78 -13.65
N ASN A 604 -5.14 2.12 -14.94
CA ASN A 604 -3.99 2.83 -15.48
C ASN A 604 -4.12 4.36 -15.29
N GLU A 605 -3.39 4.88 -14.30
CA GLU A 605 -3.40 6.30 -13.94
C GLU A 605 -2.86 7.22 -15.05
N LEU A 606 -2.08 6.69 -16.00
CA LEU A 606 -1.55 7.50 -17.10
C LEU A 606 -2.63 8.02 -18.04
N LEU A 607 -3.79 7.37 -18.11
CA LEU A 607 -4.92 7.82 -18.94
C LEU A 607 -5.51 9.17 -18.49
N ASN A 608 -5.12 9.65 -17.31
CA ASN A 608 -5.48 10.98 -16.82
C ASN A 608 -4.55 12.07 -17.35
N ILE A 609 -3.45 11.70 -18.04
CA ILE A 609 -2.41 12.61 -18.53
C ILE A 609 -2.48 12.64 -20.06
N GLU A 610 -2.40 13.84 -20.64
CA GLU A 610 -2.46 14.02 -22.08
C GLU A 610 -1.35 13.22 -22.79
N GLY A 611 -1.68 12.65 -23.95
CA GLY A 611 -0.74 11.90 -24.78
C GLY A 611 -0.60 10.41 -24.45
N TYR A 612 -1.15 9.91 -23.33
CA TYR A 612 -1.16 8.47 -23.03
C TYR A 612 -2.47 7.80 -23.46
N SER A 613 -2.39 6.58 -24.00
CA SER A 613 -3.54 5.87 -24.59
C SER A 613 -3.66 4.39 -24.19
N GLY A 614 -3.09 4.02 -23.03
CA GLY A 614 -3.14 2.64 -22.53
C GLY A 614 -1.86 2.20 -21.83
N VAL A 615 -1.61 0.90 -21.67
CA VAL A 615 -2.41 -0.26 -22.14
C VAL A 615 -2.88 -1.11 -20.98
N LYS A 616 -1.95 -1.64 -20.16
CA LYS A 616 -2.35 -2.51 -19.06
C LYS A 616 -1.34 -2.55 -17.93
N THR A 617 -1.84 -2.39 -16.71
CA THR A 617 -1.13 -2.59 -15.44
C THR A 617 -1.17 -4.07 -15.01
N GLY A 618 -0.17 -4.51 -14.24
CA GLY A 618 -0.19 -5.80 -13.55
C GLY A 618 0.63 -5.80 -12.26
N THR A 619 0.15 -6.48 -11.22
CA THR A 619 0.90 -6.61 -9.95
C THR A 619 0.66 -7.97 -9.33
N THR A 620 1.73 -8.65 -8.93
CA THR A 620 1.71 -9.75 -7.96
C THR A 620 2.96 -9.64 -7.10
N SER A 621 2.99 -10.33 -5.95
CA SER A 621 4.17 -10.35 -5.09
C SER A 621 5.41 -10.90 -5.82
N ALA A 622 5.24 -11.87 -6.71
CA ALA A 622 6.33 -12.48 -7.48
C ALA A 622 6.77 -11.64 -8.68
N ALA A 623 5.81 -11.12 -9.46
CA ALA A 623 6.08 -10.31 -10.65
C ALA A 623 6.62 -8.91 -10.30
N GLY A 624 6.29 -8.37 -9.13
CA GLY A 624 6.42 -6.95 -8.83
C GLY A 624 5.38 -6.12 -9.59
N ALA A 625 5.65 -4.82 -9.77
CA ALA A 625 4.74 -3.92 -10.49
C ALA A 625 5.11 -3.78 -11.98
N CYS A 626 4.23 -4.26 -12.85
CA CYS A 626 4.37 -4.26 -14.30
C CYS A 626 3.43 -3.23 -14.95
N LEU A 627 3.84 -2.69 -16.09
CA LEU A 627 3.02 -1.80 -16.91
C LEU A 627 3.46 -1.86 -18.38
N VAL A 628 2.48 -1.98 -19.27
CA VAL A 628 2.63 -1.70 -20.70
C VAL A 628 1.87 -0.42 -20.99
N ALA A 629 2.51 0.58 -21.59
CA ALA A 629 1.86 1.83 -21.95
C ALA A 629 2.22 2.30 -23.36
N LYS A 630 1.23 2.94 -24.00
CA LYS A 630 1.40 3.67 -25.26
C LYS A 630 1.30 5.17 -24.98
N GLY A 631 2.23 5.94 -25.52
CA GLY A 631 2.30 7.40 -25.36
C GLY A 631 2.65 8.11 -26.67
N SER A 632 2.20 9.35 -26.82
CA SER A 632 2.51 10.23 -27.95
C SER A 632 2.98 11.60 -27.47
N TYR A 633 4.01 12.14 -28.12
CA TYR A 633 4.49 13.51 -27.91
C TYR A 633 4.89 14.13 -29.24
N ASN A 634 4.31 15.28 -29.60
CA ASN A 634 4.52 15.96 -30.90
C ASN A 634 4.37 15.05 -32.13
N GLY A 635 3.44 14.08 -32.06
CA GLY A 635 3.20 13.11 -33.14
C GLY A 635 4.12 11.88 -33.12
N ASP A 636 5.10 11.82 -32.22
CA ASP A 636 5.98 10.66 -32.05
C ASP A 636 5.38 9.66 -31.05
N GLU A 637 4.94 8.50 -31.55
CA GLU A 637 4.29 7.46 -30.75
C GLU A 637 5.26 6.36 -30.31
N LEU A 638 5.27 6.10 -29.01
CA LEU A 638 6.10 5.08 -28.36
C LEU A 638 5.24 4.05 -27.63
N LEU A 639 5.73 2.81 -27.61
CA LEU A 639 5.26 1.74 -26.75
C LEU A 639 6.37 1.40 -25.75
N VAL A 640 6.05 1.45 -24.46
CA VAL A 640 7.00 1.19 -23.38
C VAL A 640 6.47 0.09 -22.47
N VAL A 641 7.35 -0.85 -22.12
CA VAL A 641 7.07 -1.94 -21.18
C VAL A 641 8.03 -1.84 -20.02
N VAL A 642 7.51 -1.96 -18.79
CA VAL A 642 8.29 -2.16 -17.57
C VAL A 642 7.79 -3.42 -16.85
N LEU A 643 8.71 -4.29 -16.46
CA LEU A 643 8.46 -5.53 -15.73
C LEU A 643 9.21 -5.53 -14.39
N GLY A 644 8.48 -5.82 -13.32
CA GLY A 644 9.05 -5.93 -11.98
C GLY A 644 9.60 -4.64 -11.41
N SER A 645 8.88 -3.53 -11.58
CA SER A 645 9.15 -2.29 -10.85
C SER A 645 8.94 -2.51 -9.35
N SER A 646 9.64 -1.75 -8.53
CA SER A 646 9.75 -1.96 -7.08
C SER A 646 8.46 -1.76 -6.29
N SER A 647 7.52 -0.98 -6.84
CA SER A 647 6.22 -0.73 -6.23
C SER A 647 5.19 -0.28 -7.28
N SER A 648 3.91 -0.28 -6.90
CA SER A 648 2.84 0.21 -7.76
C SER A 648 3.07 1.66 -8.24
N PRO A 649 3.44 2.63 -7.37
CA PRO A 649 3.82 3.97 -7.83
C PRO A 649 5.09 3.99 -8.69
N SER A 650 6.11 3.18 -8.35
CA SER A 650 7.38 3.17 -9.08
C SER A 650 7.20 2.82 -10.55
N ARG A 651 6.26 1.92 -10.91
CA ARG A 651 6.01 1.57 -12.31
C ARG A 651 5.68 2.81 -13.18
N TYR A 652 4.94 3.76 -12.61
CA TYR A 652 4.52 4.97 -13.31
C TYR A 652 5.66 5.99 -13.38
N ALA A 653 6.50 6.07 -12.34
CA ALA A 653 7.72 6.86 -12.39
C ALA A 653 8.68 6.31 -13.45
N ASP A 654 8.94 4.99 -13.41
CA ASP A 654 9.83 4.29 -14.32
C ASP A 654 9.40 4.51 -15.78
N ILE A 655 8.14 4.22 -16.10
CA ILE A 655 7.67 4.31 -17.47
C ILE A 655 7.67 5.74 -18.00
N ARG A 656 7.28 6.72 -17.17
CA ARG A 656 7.33 8.15 -17.59
C ARG A 656 8.76 8.55 -17.84
N ASN A 657 9.71 8.19 -16.98
CA ASN A 657 11.13 8.49 -17.20
C ASN A 657 11.64 7.91 -18.52
N LEU A 658 11.26 6.68 -18.85
CA LEU A 658 11.61 6.04 -20.13
C LEU A 658 11.02 6.78 -21.34
N PHE A 659 9.73 7.15 -21.30
CA PHE A 659 9.10 7.96 -22.35
C PHE A 659 9.81 9.29 -22.55
N ARG A 660 10.01 10.07 -21.48
CA ARG A 660 10.67 11.38 -21.53
C ARG A 660 12.07 11.28 -22.11
N TRP A 661 12.83 10.29 -21.65
CA TRP A 661 14.17 10.06 -22.13
C TRP A 661 14.19 9.67 -23.61
N ALA A 662 13.33 8.74 -24.05
CA ALA A 662 13.27 8.33 -25.45
C ALA A 662 12.93 9.49 -26.38
N TRP A 663 11.88 10.28 -26.08
CA TRP A 663 11.51 11.45 -26.88
C TRP A 663 12.63 12.50 -26.94
N SER A 664 13.36 12.72 -25.84
CA SER A 664 14.49 13.66 -25.82
C SER A 664 15.69 13.21 -26.67
N ASN A 665 15.85 11.90 -26.89
CA ASN A 665 16.92 11.35 -27.72
C ASN A 665 16.52 11.18 -29.20
N ARG A 666 15.22 11.13 -29.50
CA ARG A 666 14.69 11.11 -30.87
C ARG A 666 14.60 12.51 -31.51
N THR A 667 14.56 13.57 -30.71
CA THR A 667 14.46 14.98 -31.18
C THR A 667 15.81 15.63 -31.51
N LYS A 668 16.88 14.85 -31.72
CA LYS A 668 18.20 15.33 -32.15
C LYS A 668 18.53 14.99 -33.60
#